data_AF-A0A4R1PSF8-F1
#
_entry.id   AF-A0A4R1PSF8-F1
#
_cell.length_a   1.000
_cell.length_b   1.000
_cell.length_c   1.000
_cell.angle_alpha   90.00
_cell.angle_beta   90.00
_cell.angle_gamma   90.00
#
_symmetry.space_group_name_H-M   'P 1'
#
loop_
_entity.id
_entity.type
_entity.pdbx_description
1 polymer ?
#
loop_
_entity_poly.entity_id
_entity_poly.type
_entity_poly.pdbx_seq_one_letter_code
_entity_poly.pdbx_strand_id
1 'polypeptide(L)'
;MSIDQARIIGALDMDSDTPISILDSNEIEIKVIEVGIPGPKGDGRGFDDFDTVADLIASSDTQVGYSAAVRGYYEPYDGGAANYIIIEDNTDKPWAIALNNGLFAEISEKEEVNYKQFGAFLDGVNDDAPAMLLCHKYADSLFNYNGTGLLKQYFCKVTNHQGIIYKKGTDAIACCSDVDLSGSTLLVDDTNATWFGIYVWGDVNSLFFDYELSDDMKASFEADNFVIKMPSADQLPANTVLKIEEEPYPARDDSGYLYTVARRELMVHGMNGICTAPLVDDWTHAGGEEINCQISDLEHGTVTTQQAFTRLKASYTYVPNVHGTFVGCDVKLDVSANKYCSVMWCKRHNATVKDFLFHPKQEELHNTKFRNTMIYLWDSYNVTVKNLQGFNASGQAQGSESGTSGYMLRITNCADVHVEDCRMQGYWGVTAMDSVKNIYFKRCHLNRLDIHDYFANLYADNCTFYNHAIQIGYGRGVASFTNCLFFYNNIPNDSYPSSHIVEFNLTYGRIFEGSVYVDNCRVVTKNPPDDEFNIFKMEFSPHATAITKHFKLPEIICKNLYIHSSNPNTHYAYFKITGTRRATTSTTRPSHVYGVSNDGTVTWEYYGRGINWGDDIRSIPVNGVLRVMDSFLDKDKKTQFYNRRYYICTQAGMLDFSGSKPQNKDNIEFTCGTAKLRYTPDILWKAKHNYAVGDLCAASQSNFYPLNLFRCTKAGQSNGYPPTHTSGTVLEGVNDAVNEPDECWWSFVSPKASWCNEWNANMSVTAGERIHIPTEGRIYEVVKSGVLTEYPPYDTFWFGKSECGTAILRFIGATWTHHAWYAKGSFCEVMGNIYQLVNHDGTTTGVLPTRGNPFCVDGDIIWEYKSGYTSPVVVDPDPPDPSGAVGWQANTPFAVDTTIKSGTHLYVVQMGTSGSSQPTATAVGTVIMDGEIPLECLGRHALTWRVAGNTYAVGDIICDNTFVVKCITAGTTNINNKWGPVAGAAWTSAGTFQDGSCVWQRLTNTEADGVWRNSSTKYKSGMIFICDYGETGGQVRLYLSLPGTSGSSAPTDTSGNVFKNGTVILKYIGEAAVARAATTNQTTAAEIDTWQANTAYAQGAQVISNGYTYECVFDGKLVLPNKTIFENITTNMKSGHIFWFYSGTNVPTKQGDRPWVIVANNCEAVDNTAEGITGNTPYFCHTGNPAPTIVIK
;
A
#
# COMPACT_ATOMS: atom_id res chain seq x y z
N MET A 1 37.66 10.11 32.92
CA MET A 1 38.01 9.12 33.96
C MET A 1 37.83 7.74 33.32
N SER A 2 38.89 6.92 33.32
CA SER A 2 39.00 5.48 32.99
C SER A 2 38.08 4.84 31.93
N ILE A 3 38.73 4.31 30.89
CA ILE A 3 38.29 3.22 30.01
C ILE A 3 38.06 1.94 30.82
N ASP A 4 36.97 1.21 30.55
CA ASP A 4 36.88 -0.23 30.84
C ASP A 4 36.00 -0.99 29.83
N GLN A 5 36.69 -1.86 29.09
CA GLN A 5 36.40 -3.22 28.58
C GLN A 5 34.96 -3.74 28.38
N ALA A 6 34.69 -4.30 27.18
CA ALA A 6 34.21 -5.69 26.94
C ALA A 6 33.93 -5.93 25.43
N ARG A 7 34.77 -6.72 24.74
CA ARG A 7 34.62 -8.16 24.38
C ARG A 7 33.78 -8.45 23.12
N ILE A 8 34.46 -8.87 22.05
CA ILE A 8 33.93 -9.69 20.96
C ILE A 8 34.46 -11.12 21.12
N ILE A 9 33.52 -12.06 21.16
CA ILE A 9 33.62 -13.52 20.97
C ILE A 9 33.67 -13.74 19.45
N GLY A 10 34.43 -14.61 18.79
CA GLY A 10 35.30 -15.72 19.17
C GLY A 10 35.41 -16.60 17.92
N ALA A 11 36.63 -17.01 17.55
CA ALA A 11 36.91 -18.21 16.73
C ALA A 11 38.42 -18.44 16.74
N LEU A 12 38.89 -19.26 17.69
CA LEU A 12 40.24 -19.81 17.69
C LEU A 12 40.09 -21.32 17.76
N ASP A 13 40.57 -21.97 16.70
CA ASP A 13 40.95 -23.38 16.69
C ASP A 13 42.34 -23.48 17.35
N MET A 14 42.51 -24.45 18.24
CA MET A 14 43.71 -24.62 19.05
C MET A 14 44.78 -25.41 18.27
N ASP A 15 46.06 -25.02 18.39
CA ASP A 15 47.01 -25.90 19.06
C ASP A 15 48.37 -25.27 19.42
N SER A 16 48.72 -25.50 20.69
CA SER A 16 50.03 -25.65 21.33
C SER A 16 51.04 -24.49 21.44
N ASP A 17 51.22 -24.11 22.72
CA ASP A 17 52.47 -23.98 23.47
C ASP A 17 53.38 -22.76 23.29
N THR A 18 53.30 -21.82 24.26
CA THR A 18 54.34 -21.47 25.27
C THR A 18 54.09 -20.04 25.84
N PRO A 19 54.28 -19.75 27.16
CA PRO A 19 53.61 -18.64 27.84
C PRO A 19 54.36 -17.30 27.80
N ILE A 20 53.59 -16.20 27.79
CA ILE A 20 54.08 -14.83 27.96
C ILE A 20 54.13 -14.47 29.45
N SER A 21 55.28 -13.98 29.91
CA SER A 21 55.43 -13.23 31.17
C SER A 21 55.71 -11.75 30.86
N ILE A 22 54.90 -10.86 31.44
CA ILE A 22 55.02 -9.40 31.39
C ILE A 22 56.06 -8.94 32.41
N LEU A 23 56.98 -8.03 32.06
CA LEU A 23 57.55 -7.03 32.97
C LEU A 23 58.01 -5.76 32.21
N ASP A 24 57.97 -4.66 32.96
CA ASP A 24 57.88 -3.26 32.59
C ASP A 24 59.06 -2.58 31.86
N SER A 25 58.66 -1.50 31.16
CA SER A 25 59.32 -0.19 30.94
C SER A 25 60.84 -0.13 30.75
N ASN A 26 61.26 0.24 29.53
CA ASN A 26 61.82 1.55 29.23
C ASN A 26 62.18 1.64 27.74
N GLU A 27 62.01 2.84 27.19
CA GLU A 27 62.42 3.33 25.86
C GLU A 27 63.24 2.38 24.98
N ILE A 28 62.65 1.96 23.86
CA ILE A 28 63.41 1.53 22.68
C ILE A 28 63.13 2.54 21.57
N GLU A 29 64.19 3.23 21.20
CA GLU A 29 64.35 4.02 19.99
C GLU A 29 64.09 3.13 18.76
N ILE A 30 62.98 3.34 18.04
CA ILE A 30 62.72 2.63 16.79
C ILE A 30 63.52 3.31 15.68
N LYS A 31 64.69 2.72 15.37
CA LYS A 31 65.26 2.81 14.03
C LYS A 31 64.35 2.03 13.07
N VAL A 32 63.69 2.75 12.18
CA VAL A 32 63.02 2.16 11.02
C VAL A 32 64.10 1.49 10.16
N ILE A 33 64.10 0.15 10.13
CA ILE A 33 64.77 -0.62 9.10
C ILE A 33 63.74 -0.76 7.98
N GLU A 34 63.92 -0.03 6.90
CA GLU A 34 63.23 -0.28 5.63
C GLU A 34 63.57 -1.70 5.17
N VAL A 35 62.58 -2.60 5.21
CA VAL A 35 62.65 -3.87 4.51
C VAL A 35 62.17 -3.61 3.09
N GLY A 36 63.12 -3.34 2.19
CA GLY A 36 62.87 -3.28 0.75
C GLY A 36 62.43 -4.65 0.24
N ILE A 37 61.18 -4.75 -0.21
CA ILE A 37 60.73 -5.81 -1.11
C ILE A 37 60.97 -5.28 -2.55
N PRO A 38 61.67 -6.03 -3.43
CA PRO A 38 62.10 -5.52 -4.72
C PRO A 38 60.91 -5.45 -5.69
N GLY A 39 60.65 -4.23 -6.20
CA GLY A 39 59.70 -3.98 -7.27
C GLY A 39 60.11 -4.64 -8.61
N PRO A 40 59.14 -4.85 -9.52
CA PRO A 40 59.41 -5.45 -10.82
C PRO A 40 60.36 -4.57 -11.63
N LYS A 41 61.31 -5.22 -12.32
CA LYS A 41 62.32 -4.56 -13.16
C LYS A 41 61.65 -3.75 -14.29
N GLY A 42 62.04 -2.48 -14.32
CA GLY A 42 61.58 -1.40 -15.18
C GLY A 42 61.36 -1.66 -16.67
N ASP A 43 60.30 -1.02 -17.17
CA ASP A 43 60.15 -0.48 -18.52
C ASP A 43 60.32 1.05 -18.53
N GLY A 44 61.27 1.60 -17.75
CA GLY A 44 61.79 2.97 -17.97
C GLY A 44 60.81 4.15 -17.91
N ARG A 45 59.66 4.04 -17.23
CA ARG A 45 58.78 5.19 -16.96
C ARG A 45 59.12 5.78 -15.59
N GLY A 46 59.51 7.06 -15.54
CA GLY A 46 59.94 7.77 -14.34
C GLY A 46 58.81 7.94 -13.32
N PHE A 47 59.18 7.90 -12.03
CA PHE A 47 58.32 8.27 -10.91
C PHE A 47 58.84 9.62 -10.41
N ASP A 48 58.06 10.68 -10.59
CA ASP A 48 58.43 12.04 -10.20
C ASP A 48 57.63 12.49 -8.96
N ASP A 49 58.36 12.97 -7.95
CA ASP A 49 57.78 13.54 -6.72
C ASP A 49 57.69 15.06 -6.85
N PHE A 50 56.49 15.60 -6.60
CA PHE A 50 56.21 17.03 -6.56
C PHE A 50 55.83 17.45 -5.13
N ASP A 51 56.18 18.67 -4.76
CA ASP A 51 55.81 19.21 -3.46
C ASP A 51 54.29 19.49 -3.41
N THR A 52 53.70 20.00 -4.51
CA THR A 52 52.28 20.35 -4.62
C THR A 52 51.66 19.97 -5.98
N VAL A 53 50.33 20.03 -6.09
CA VAL A 53 49.62 19.91 -7.38
C VAL A 53 49.99 21.05 -8.34
N ALA A 54 50.27 22.25 -7.82
CA ALA A 54 50.70 23.36 -8.67
C ALA A 54 52.05 23.08 -9.35
N ASP A 55 52.98 22.42 -8.64
CA ASP A 55 54.26 21.99 -9.20
C ASP A 55 54.08 20.91 -10.28
N LEU A 56 53.16 19.97 -10.06
CA LEU A 56 52.79 18.97 -11.06
C LEU A 56 52.20 19.61 -12.33
N ILE A 57 51.28 20.56 -12.19
CA ILE A 57 50.68 21.31 -13.31
C ILE A 57 51.76 22.08 -14.09
N ALA A 58 52.75 22.64 -13.39
CA ALA A 58 53.83 23.42 -13.99
C ALA A 58 54.90 22.56 -14.69
N SER A 59 54.94 21.25 -14.42
CA SER A 59 55.97 20.35 -14.96
C SER A 59 55.85 20.18 -16.48
N SER A 60 56.95 20.43 -17.19
CA SER A 60 57.09 20.12 -18.62
C SER A 60 57.45 18.67 -18.91
N ASP A 61 57.84 17.92 -17.88
CA ASP A 61 58.54 16.64 -18.04
C ASP A 61 57.59 15.43 -17.95
N THR A 62 56.30 15.68 -17.65
CA THR A 62 55.26 14.66 -17.60
C THR A 62 54.92 14.12 -18.99
N GLN A 63 54.76 12.79 -19.11
CA GLN A 63 54.38 12.10 -20.33
C GLN A 63 53.27 11.09 -20.05
N VAL A 64 52.47 10.76 -21.06
CA VAL A 64 51.39 9.76 -20.92
C VAL A 64 51.92 8.44 -20.37
N GLY A 65 51.24 7.93 -19.33
CA GLY A 65 51.60 6.70 -18.61
C GLY A 65 52.64 6.89 -17.49
N TYR A 66 53.12 8.12 -17.23
CA TYR A 66 54.00 8.39 -16.09
C TYR A 66 53.21 8.36 -14.78
N SER A 67 53.88 7.97 -13.70
CA SER A 67 53.35 8.09 -12.34
C SER A 67 53.94 9.33 -11.69
N ALA A 68 53.10 10.14 -11.07
CA ALA A 68 53.49 11.31 -10.32
C ALA A 68 52.93 11.23 -8.91
N ALA A 69 53.68 11.67 -7.91
CA ALA A 69 53.19 11.80 -6.54
C ALA A 69 53.29 13.26 -6.10
N VAL A 70 52.29 13.73 -5.37
CA VAL A 70 52.35 15.04 -4.69
C VAL A 70 52.40 14.84 -3.19
N ARG A 71 53.18 15.68 -2.49
CA ARG A 71 53.25 15.66 -1.01
C ARG A 71 52.09 16.38 -0.33
N GLY A 72 51.33 17.17 -1.09
CA GLY A 72 50.10 17.84 -0.68
C GLY A 72 49.42 18.51 -1.87
N TYR A 73 48.21 19.03 -1.67
CA TYR A 73 47.47 19.66 -2.78
C TYR A 73 47.94 21.10 -3.00
N TYR A 74 47.89 21.92 -1.94
CA TYR A 74 48.31 23.32 -1.95
C TYR A 74 49.69 23.52 -1.32
N GLU A 75 49.99 22.78 -0.26
CA GLU A 75 51.26 22.85 0.48
C GLU A 75 51.72 21.44 0.84
N PRO A 76 53.04 21.17 0.89
CA PRO A 76 53.53 19.86 1.33
C PRO A 76 52.96 19.48 2.70
N TYR A 77 52.46 18.25 2.81
CA TYR A 77 51.89 17.67 4.02
C TYR A 77 50.59 18.33 4.52
N ASP A 78 49.86 19.02 3.65
CA ASP A 78 48.53 19.56 4.00
C ASP A 78 47.45 18.48 4.17
N GLY A 79 47.74 17.22 3.82
CA GLY A 79 46.81 16.08 3.85
C GLY A 79 46.21 15.72 2.50
N GLY A 80 46.50 16.51 1.45
CA GLY A 80 46.10 16.26 0.06
C GLY A 80 47.11 15.47 -0.76
N ALA A 81 48.05 14.77 -0.11
CA ALA A 81 49.01 13.92 -0.80
C ALA A 81 48.30 12.81 -1.58
N ALA A 82 48.69 12.60 -2.83
CA ALA A 82 48.07 11.62 -3.71
C ALA A 82 49.03 11.19 -4.83
N ASN A 83 48.82 9.97 -5.32
CA ASN A 83 49.45 9.49 -6.54
C ASN A 83 48.55 9.75 -7.75
N TYR A 84 49.16 10.02 -8.89
CA TYR A 84 48.51 10.29 -10.17
C TYR A 84 49.15 9.49 -11.29
N ILE A 85 48.35 9.14 -12.29
CA ILE A 85 48.79 8.62 -13.59
C ILE A 85 48.52 9.69 -14.64
N ILE A 86 49.52 9.99 -15.48
CA ILE A 86 49.39 10.96 -16.55
C ILE A 86 48.69 10.33 -17.74
N ILE A 87 47.65 10.98 -18.27
CA ILE A 87 46.81 10.49 -19.37
C ILE A 87 46.67 11.57 -20.45
N GLU A 88 46.32 11.13 -21.67
CA GLU A 88 46.20 12.00 -22.85
C GLU A 88 44.85 12.73 -22.90
N ASP A 89 43.79 12.12 -22.37
CA ASP A 89 42.44 12.67 -22.37
C ASP A 89 41.77 12.49 -21.00
N ASN A 90 40.84 13.39 -20.67
CA ASN A 90 40.02 13.33 -19.47
C ASN A 90 38.55 12.98 -19.75
N THR A 91 38.28 12.28 -20.85
CA THR A 91 36.91 11.94 -21.25
C THR A 91 36.25 11.15 -20.10
N ASP A 92 35.08 11.61 -19.65
CA ASP A 92 34.33 11.04 -18.53
C ASP A 92 35.05 11.06 -17.15
N LYS A 93 36.14 11.84 -17.02
CA LYS A 93 36.95 11.98 -15.79
C LYS A 93 37.03 13.44 -15.34
N PRO A 94 35.93 14.03 -14.85
CA PRO A 94 35.90 15.44 -14.45
C PRO A 94 36.85 15.79 -13.29
N TRP A 95 37.37 14.79 -12.57
CA TRP A 95 38.35 14.95 -11.49
C TRP A 95 39.80 14.96 -11.98
N ALA A 96 40.08 14.65 -13.24
CA ALA A 96 41.45 14.68 -13.76
C ALA A 96 41.96 16.12 -13.88
N ILE A 97 43.17 16.37 -13.40
CA ILE A 97 43.76 17.70 -13.31
C ILE A 97 44.44 18.02 -14.65
N ALA A 98 44.06 19.14 -15.29
CA ALA A 98 44.70 19.58 -16.53
C ALA A 98 46.11 20.11 -16.26
N LEU A 99 47.08 19.68 -17.08
CA LEU A 99 48.49 20.08 -16.99
C LEU A 99 48.83 21.11 -18.08
N ASN A 100 49.84 21.95 -17.86
CA ASN A 100 50.21 23.02 -18.79
C ASN A 100 50.70 22.53 -20.17
N ASN A 101 51.14 21.27 -20.25
CA ASN A 101 51.56 20.64 -21.51
C ASN A 101 50.39 20.03 -22.31
N GLY A 102 49.14 20.22 -21.86
CA GLY A 102 47.94 19.70 -22.53
C GLY A 102 47.57 18.26 -22.17
N LEU A 103 48.30 17.62 -21.25
CA LEU A 103 47.96 16.32 -20.67
C LEU A 103 47.11 16.47 -19.41
N PHE A 104 46.71 15.35 -18.80
CA PHE A 104 45.95 15.32 -17.56
C PHE A 104 46.58 14.39 -16.52
N ALA A 105 46.42 14.71 -15.24
CA ALA A 105 46.79 13.84 -14.12
C ALA A 105 45.53 13.24 -13.48
N GLU A 106 45.37 11.92 -13.58
CA GLU A 106 44.27 11.17 -12.97
C GLU A 106 44.74 10.53 -11.67
N ILE A 107 44.04 10.83 -10.57
CA ILE A 107 44.35 10.24 -9.27
C ILE A 107 44.26 8.71 -9.30
N SER A 108 45.26 8.03 -8.74
CA SER A 108 45.42 6.57 -8.82
C SER A 108 45.05 5.82 -7.53
N GLU A 109 44.66 6.52 -6.47
CA GLU A 109 44.22 5.91 -5.20
C GLU A 109 42.91 5.12 -5.38
N LYS A 110 42.88 3.82 -5.04
CA LYS A 110 41.71 2.96 -5.33
C LYS A 110 40.91 2.48 -4.13
N GLU A 111 41.49 2.48 -2.95
CA GLU A 111 40.86 1.94 -1.74
C GLU A 111 40.19 3.03 -0.91
N GLU A 112 40.80 4.21 -0.86
CA GLU A 112 40.38 5.30 -0.01
C GLU A 112 40.86 6.64 -0.56
N VAL A 113 40.01 7.66 -0.48
CA VAL A 113 40.32 9.04 -0.84
C VAL A 113 39.75 10.04 0.16
N ASN A 114 40.32 11.25 0.20
CA ASN A 114 39.88 12.35 1.07
C ASN A 114 39.64 13.65 0.31
N TYR A 115 38.93 14.60 0.92
CA TYR A 115 38.57 15.85 0.25
C TYR A 115 39.76 16.74 -0.14
N LYS A 116 40.86 16.72 0.62
CA LYS A 116 42.04 17.53 0.31
C LYS A 116 42.77 17.05 -0.94
N GLN A 117 42.71 15.76 -1.27
CA GLN A 117 43.27 15.23 -2.53
C GLN A 117 42.58 15.80 -3.78
N PHE A 118 41.40 16.39 -3.61
CA PHE A 118 40.63 17.06 -4.67
C PHE A 118 40.59 18.58 -4.50
N GLY A 119 41.41 19.14 -3.59
CA GLY A 119 41.56 20.59 -3.41
C GLY A 119 40.59 21.23 -2.42
N ALA A 120 40.05 20.48 -1.46
CA ALA A 120 39.34 21.10 -0.34
C ALA A 120 40.30 21.84 0.60
N PHE A 121 39.88 22.99 1.13
CA PHE A 121 40.65 23.76 2.10
C PHE A 121 40.37 23.27 3.52
N LEU A 122 39.11 22.95 3.82
CA LEU A 122 38.64 22.49 5.14
C LEU A 122 38.95 23.49 6.28
N ASP A 123 38.81 24.79 5.99
CA ASP A 123 39.13 25.88 6.91
C ASP A 123 37.90 26.62 7.47
N GLY A 124 36.69 26.21 7.05
CA GLY A 124 35.45 26.87 7.44
C GLY A 124 35.21 28.22 6.74
N VAL A 125 36.02 28.59 5.74
CA VAL A 125 35.98 29.89 5.05
C VAL A 125 35.84 29.71 3.55
N ASN A 126 36.65 28.84 2.95
CA ASN A 126 36.60 28.53 1.53
C ASN A 126 35.48 27.53 1.22
N ASP A 127 35.00 27.52 -0.02
CA ASP A 127 33.95 26.60 -0.45
C ASP A 127 34.55 25.24 -0.84
N ASP A 128 34.32 24.23 -0.02
CA ASP A 128 34.80 22.87 -0.24
C ASP A 128 33.87 22.06 -1.17
N ALA A 129 32.69 22.58 -1.54
CA ALA A 129 31.69 21.85 -2.32
C ALA A 129 32.22 21.28 -3.65
N PRO A 130 33.02 22.03 -4.46
CA PRO A 130 33.56 21.49 -5.71
C PRO A 130 34.48 20.30 -5.50
N ALA A 131 35.36 20.36 -4.49
CA ALA A 131 36.29 19.28 -4.17
C ALA A 131 35.55 18.04 -3.63
N MET A 132 34.56 18.24 -2.75
CA MET A 132 33.70 17.16 -2.27
C MET A 132 32.99 16.45 -3.43
N LEU A 133 32.43 17.19 -4.38
CA LEU A 133 31.73 16.62 -5.53
C LEU A 133 32.66 15.79 -6.42
N LEU A 134 33.89 16.25 -6.65
CA LEU A 134 34.88 15.49 -7.42
C LEU A 134 35.34 14.23 -6.67
N CYS A 135 35.54 14.33 -5.37
CA CYS A 135 35.92 13.21 -4.51
C CYS A 135 34.88 12.08 -4.54
N HIS A 136 33.60 12.41 -4.32
CA HIS A 136 32.51 11.42 -4.37
C HIS A 136 32.30 10.86 -5.79
N LYS A 137 32.37 11.69 -6.83
CA LYS A 137 32.31 11.20 -8.23
C LYS A 137 33.43 10.21 -8.56
N TYR A 138 34.63 10.46 -8.04
CA TYR A 138 35.74 9.54 -8.20
C TYR A 138 35.50 8.23 -7.45
N ALA A 139 35.15 8.29 -6.16
CA ALA A 139 34.88 7.10 -5.35
C ALA A 139 33.74 6.25 -5.95
N ASP A 140 32.67 6.89 -6.41
CA ASP A 140 31.51 6.24 -7.05
C ASP A 140 31.83 5.74 -8.47
N SER A 141 32.95 6.13 -9.08
CA SER A 141 33.42 5.53 -10.34
C SER A 141 34.09 4.16 -10.13
N LEU A 142 34.48 3.85 -8.89
CA LEU A 142 35.22 2.64 -8.52
C LEU A 142 34.28 1.59 -7.92
N PHE A 143 33.72 0.77 -8.80
CA PHE A 143 32.81 -0.30 -8.42
C PHE A 143 33.02 -1.57 -9.25
N ASN A 144 32.58 -2.69 -8.70
CA ASN A 144 32.33 -3.92 -9.47
C ASN A 144 30.84 -4.24 -9.41
N TYR A 145 30.32 -4.93 -10.42
CA TYR A 145 28.98 -5.52 -10.30
C TYR A 145 29.01 -6.74 -9.39
N ASN A 146 27.95 -6.92 -8.61
CA ASN A 146 27.74 -8.13 -7.82
C ASN A 146 27.62 -9.38 -8.73
N GLY A 147 27.54 -10.57 -8.13
CA GLY A 147 27.41 -11.84 -8.87
C GLY A 147 26.19 -11.96 -9.79
N THR A 148 25.21 -11.05 -9.70
CA THR A 148 24.04 -10.99 -10.61
C THR A 148 24.21 -10.01 -11.76
N GLY A 149 25.30 -9.22 -11.80
CA GLY A 149 25.56 -8.23 -12.84
C GLY A 149 24.69 -6.97 -12.76
N LEU A 150 23.93 -6.75 -11.68
CA LEU A 150 22.91 -5.69 -11.59
C LEU A 150 23.24 -4.61 -10.57
N LEU A 151 23.83 -4.98 -9.43
CA LEU A 151 24.10 -4.03 -8.34
C LEU A 151 25.57 -3.66 -8.30
N LYS A 152 25.85 -2.37 -8.19
CA LYS A 152 27.22 -1.87 -8.00
C LYS A 152 27.67 -2.08 -6.55
N GLN A 153 28.90 -2.55 -6.40
CA GLN A 153 29.61 -2.70 -5.15
C GLN A 153 30.80 -1.74 -5.18
N TYR A 154 30.66 -0.66 -4.44
CA TYR A 154 31.68 0.38 -4.28
C TYR A 154 32.77 -0.10 -3.34
N PHE A 155 34.03 0.06 -3.73
CA PHE A 155 35.17 -0.39 -2.93
C PHE A 155 36.14 0.73 -2.55
N CYS A 156 36.02 1.92 -3.16
CA CYS A 156 36.75 3.11 -2.73
C CYS A 156 35.93 3.85 -1.66
N LYS A 157 36.54 4.13 -0.51
CA LYS A 157 35.93 4.87 0.61
C LYS A 157 36.26 6.35 0.53
N VAL A 158 35.39 7.18 1.09
CA VAL A 158 35.69 8.60 1.32
C VAL A 158 35.94 8.84 2.81
N THR A 159 37.18 9.16 3.19
CA THR A 159 37.56 9.41 4.57
C THR A 159 38.06 10.83 4.74
N ASN A 160 37.57 11.55 5.74
CA ASN A 160 38.06 12.87 6.09
C ASN A 160 38.01 13.06 7.61
N HIS A 161 39.19 13.15 8.23
CA HIS A 161 39.28 13.09 9.69
C HIS A 161 39.63 14.40 10.40
N GLN A 162 39.62 15.52 9.66
CA GLN A 162 40.08 16.79 10.18
C GLN A 162 39.51 17.98 9.39
N GLY A 163 39.62 19.15 10.01
CA GLY A 163 39.25 20.43 9.40
C GLY A 163 37.76 20.74 9.53
N ILE A 164 37.40 21.95 9.10
CA ILE A 164 36.04 22.46 9.07
C ILE A 164 35.56 22.44 7.62
N ILE A 165 34.72 21.49 7.27
CA ILE A 165 34.07 21.36 5.97
C ILE A 165 33.06 22.50 5.83
N TYR A 166 33.22 23.33 4.80
CA TYR A 166 32.28 24.39 4.49
C TYR A 166 31.84 24.34 3.04
N LYS A 167 30.61 23.87 2.84
CA LYS A 167 29.94 23.78 1.55
C LYS A 167 29.05 25.01 1.39
N LYS A 168 29.36 25.96 0.50
CA LYS A 168 28.57 27.20 0.31
C LYS A 168 27.38 27.05 -0.63
N GLY A 169 27.36 26.00 -1.45
CA GLY A 169 26.25 25.72 -2.37
C GLY A 169 25.05 25.04 -1.70
N THR A 170 23.88 25.17 -2.31
CA THR A 170 22.63 24.49 -1.92
C THR A 170 22.45 23.13 -2.60
N ASP A 171 23.34 22.76 -3.54
CA ASP A 171 23.26 21.48 -4.26
C ASP A 171 23.63 20.31 -3.34
N ALA A 172 22.89 19.22 -3.41
CA ALA A 172 23.19 18.01 -2.65
C ALA A 172 24.55 17.38 -3.01
N ILE A 173 25.27 16.83 -2.02
CA ILE A 173 26.40 15.92 -2.27
C ILE A 173 25.87 14.49 -2.20
N ALA A 174 25.74 13.83 -3.36
CA ALA A 174 25.41 12.42 -3.42
C ALA A 174 26.64 11.55 -3.13
N CYS A 175 26.45 10.49 -2.35
CA CYS A 175 27.47 9.51 -2.03
C CYS A 175 26.88 8.08 -2.10
N CYS A 176 27.58 7.16 -2.75
CA CYS A 176 27.18 5.76 -2.82
C CYS A 176 28.12 4.81 -2.06
N SER A 177 29.40 5.15 -1.96
CA SER A 177 30.42 4.44 -1.17
C SER A 177 30.27 4.63 0.35
N ASP A 178 31.10 3.92 1.12
CA ASP A 178 31.21 4.15 2.56
C ASP A 178 31.93 5.48 2.82
N VAL A 179 31.42 6.23 3.79
CA VAL A 179 31.93 7.57 4.14
C VAL A 179 32.30 7.60 5.62
N ASP A 180 33.45 8.19 5.94
CA ASP A 180 33.88 8.45 7.31
C ASP A 180 34.34 9.91 7.46
N LEU A 181 33.53 10.72 8.17
CA LEU A 181 33.84 12.12 8.46
C LEU A 181 34.35 12.35 9.88
N SER A 182 34.65 11.28 10.62
CA SER A 182 34.97 11.38 12.05
C SER A 182 36.18 12.26 12.32
N GLY A 183 36.06 13.22 13.25
CA GLY A 183 37.13 14.20 13.54
C GLY A 183 37.07 15.48 12.70
N SER A 184 36.19 15.55 11.70
CA SER A 184 35.85 16.78 11.00
C SER A 184 34.79 17.59 11.75
N THR A 185 34.60 18.84 11.33
CA THR A 185 33.41 19.65 11.67
C THR A 185 32.70 20.08 10.39
N LEU A 186 31.38 19.95 10.35
CA LEU A 186 30.54 20.46 9.29
C LEU A 186 29.97 21.83 9.70
N LEU A 187 30.22 22.87 8.91
CA LEU A 187 29.65 24.19 9.12
C LEU A 187 28.38 24.39 8.28
N VAL A 188 27.25 24.56 8.96
CA VAL A 188 25.97 24.93 8.33
C VAL A 188 25.58 26.33 8.78
N ASP A 189 25.35 27.23 7.83
CA ASP A 189 24.96 28.62 8.06
C ASP A 189 23.81 29.05 7.13
N ASP A 190 23.43 30.32 7.17
CA ASP A 190 22.37 30.87 6.31
C ASP A 190 22.60 30.73 4.80
N THR A 191 23.85 30.66 4.38
CA THR A 191 24.23 30.61 2.97
C THR A 191 24.00 29.22 2.38
N ASN A 192 24.06 28.17 3.21
CA ASN A 192 24.02 26.79 2.76
C ASN A 192 22.93 25.92 3.40
N ALA A 193 22.24 26.38 4.45
CA ALA A 193 21.24 25.59 5.18
C ALA A 193 20.10 25.08 4.28
N THR A 194 19.64 25.94 3.37
CA THR A 194 18.58 25.63 2.41
C THR A 194 19.06 24.50 1.50
N TRP A 195 18.60 23.27 1.77
CA TRP A 195 19.00 22.06 1.03
C TRP A 195 20.48 21.66 1.16
N PHE A 196 21.09 21.92 2.32
CA PHE A 196 22.50 21.56 2.57
C PHE A 196 22.90 20.12 2.18
N GLY A 197 22.01 19.16 2.41
CA GLY A 197 22.27 17.77 2.77
C GLY A 197 23.23 16.93 1.91
N ILE A 198 23.82 15.95 2.60
CA ILE A 198 24.53 14.81 2.01
C ILE A 198 23.52 13.68 1.75
N TYR A 199 23.50 13.14 0.55
CA TYR A 199 22.52 12.15 0.12
C TYR A 199 23.18 10.78 -0.04
N VAL A 200 22.87 9.87 0.89
CA VAL A 200 23.34 8.48 0.88
C VAL A 200 22.39 7.65 0.03
N TRP A 201 22.78 7.43 -1.24
CA TRP A 201 21.91 6.83 -2.26
C TRP A 201 22.18 5.36 -2.51
N GLY A 202 23.44 4.92 -2.55
CA GLY A 202 23.78 3.51 -2.77
C GLY A 202 23.13 2.88 -4.01
N ASP A 203 22.90 3.65 -5.08
CA ASP A 203 22.28 3.29 -6.37
C ASP A 203 20.82 2.81 -6.38
N VAL A 204 20.16 2.58 -5.24
CA VAL A 204 18.80 1.99 -5.22
C VAL A 204 17.76 2.85 -5.94
N ASN A 205 17.89 4.18 -5.89
CA ASN A 205 16.97 5.08 -6.58
C ASN A 205 17.20 5.15 -8.10
N SER A 206 18.42 4.86 -8.57
CA SER A 206 18.72 4.70 -10.01
C SER A 206 18.27 3.34 -10.57
N LEU A 207 17.89 2.42 -9.67
CA LEU A 207 17.41 1.07 -9.95
C LEU A 207 15.98 0.89 -9.42
N PHE A 208 15.13 1.85 -9.76
CA PHE A 208 13.69 1.85 -9.49
C PHE A 208 12.95 1.21 -10.67
N PHE A 209 12.04 0.29 -10.37
CA PHE A 209 11.26 -0.41 -11.39
C PHE A 209 9.78 -0.36 -11.04
N ASP A 210 8.97 0.20 -11.94
CA ASP A 210 7.52 0.05 -11.86
C ASP A 210 7.14 -1.44 -11.87
N TYR A 211 6.08 -1.77 -11.14
CA TYR A 211 5.61 -3.13 -11.00
C TYR A 211 4.10 -3.21 -11.19
N GLU A 212 3.63 -4.05 -12.12
CA GLU A 212 2.21 -4.40 -12.19
C GLU A 212 1.90 -5.48 -11.16
N LEU A 213 1.04 -5.16 -10.20
CA LEU A 213 0.45 -6.12 -9.29
C LEU A 213 -0.61 -6.96 -10.03
N SER A 214 -0.44 -8.29 -10.02
CA SER A 214 -1.47 -9.19 -10.57
C SER A 214 -2.75 -9.16 -9.73
N ASP A 215 -3.88 -9.54 -10.33
CA ASP A 215 -5.16 -9.60 -9.62
C ASP A 215 -5.10 -10.62 -8.46
N ASP A 216 -4.36 -11.74 -8.62
CA ASP A 216 -4.10 -12.72 -7.56
C ASP A 216 -3.29 -12.15 -6.40
N MET A 217 -2.27 -11.31 -6.68
CA MET A 217 -1.49 -10.64 -5.65
C MET A 217 -2.37 -9.66 -4.87
N LYS A 218 -3.11 -8.81 -5.59
CA LYS A 218 -4.02 -7.82 -4.99
C LYS A 218 -5.06 -8.50 -4.11
N ALA A 219 -5.62 -9.63 -4.54
CA ALA A 219 -6.57 -10.40 -3.75
C ALA A 219 -5.98 -10.94 -2.42
N SER A 220 -4.65 -10.98 -2.26
CA SER A 220 -4.00 -11.34 -1.00
C SER A 220 -3.59 -10.16 -0.11
N PHE A 221 -3.83 -8.93 -0.55
CA PHE A 221 -3.46 -7.72 0.19
C PHE A 221 -4.48 -7.34 1.29
N GLU A 222 -4.84 -8.31 2.11
CA GLU A 222 -5.74 -8.10 3.25
C GLU A 222 -4.93 -7.61 4.46
N ALA A 223 -5.55 -6.77 5.30
CA ALA A 223 -4.95 -6.33 6.55
C ALA A 223 -4.50 -7.53 7.41
N ASP A 224 -3.43 -7.35 8.17
CA ASP A 224 -2.79 -8.40 9.00
C ASP A 224 -2.14 -9.57 8.23
N ASN A 225 -2.17 -9.60 6.89
CA ASN A 225 -1.40 -10.62 6.15
C ASN A 225 0.10 -10.36 6.25
N PHE A 226 0.86 -11.44 6.46
CA PHE A 226 2.33 -11.44 6.60
C PHE A 226 3.06 -11.96 5.36
N VAL A 227 2.34 -12.69 4.50
CA VAL A 227 2.89 -13.33 3.30
C VAL A 227 1.96 -13.06 2.14
N ILE A 228 2.50 -12.43 1.10
CA ILE A 228 1.79 -12.18 -0.14
C ILE A 228 2.10 -13.31 -1.12
N LYS A 229 1.06 -13.87 -1.74
CA LYS A 229 1.21 -14.94 -2.72
C LYS A 229 1.79 -14.37 -4.00
N MET A 230 2.85 -15.00 -4.50
CA MET A 230 3.39 -14.72 -5.82
C MET A 230 2.76 -15.66 -6.86
N PRO A 231 2.17 -15.14 -7.96
CA PRO A 231 1.79 -15.99 -9.07
C PRO A 231 3.04 -16.67 -9.66
N SER A 232 2.91 -17.91 -10.10
CA SER A 232 4.01 -18.80 -10.50
C SER A 232 4.66 -18.45 -11.85
N ALA A 233 4.82 -17.17 -12.18
CA ALA A 233 5.53 -16.70 -13.37
C ALA A 233 6.38 -15.46 -13.05
N ASP A 234 7.67 -15.73 -12.81
CA ASP A 234 8.85 -14.83 -12.74
C ASP A 234 8.66 -13.35 -13.14
N GLN A 235 8.33 -12.46 -12.19
CA GLN A 235 8.42 -11.02 -12.46
C GLN A 235 8.99 -10.15 -11.33
N LEU A 236 8.95 -10.58 -10.05
CA LEU A 236 9.66 -9.86 -8.99
C LEU A 236 10.94 -10.62 -8.63
N PRO A 237 12.13 -10.05 -8.82
CA PRO A 237 13.39 -10.69 -8.43
C PRO A 237 13.48 -10.87 -6.91
N ALA A 238 14.09 -11.96 -6.44
CA ALA A 238 14.41 -12.11 -5.02
C ALA A 238 15.39 -11.01 -4.54
N ASN A 239 15.41 -10.75 -3.23
CA ASN A 239 16.18 -9.68 -2.58
C ASN A 239 15.82 -8.28 -3.09
N THR A 240 14.53 -8.04 -3.26
CA THR A 240 13.98 -6.73 -3.61
C THR A 240 13.08 -6.20 -2.50
N VAL A 241 12.93 -4.87 -2.45
CA VAL A 241 11.94 -4.18 -1.62
C VAL A 241 10.83 -3.72 -2.56
N LEU A 242 9.64 -4.29 -2.41
CA LEU A 242 8.42 -3.85 -3.09
C LEU A 242 7.81 -2.70 -2.29
N LYS A 243 7.66 -1.55 -2.93
CA LYS A 243 6.94 -0.38 -2.44
C LYS A 243 5.56 -0.34 -3.08
N ILE A 244 4.51 -0.26 -2.27
CA ILE A 244 3.17 0.14 -2.71
C ILE A 244 2.82 1.49 -2.11
N GLU A 245 2.12 2.30 -2.88
CA GLU A 245 1.74 3.66 -2.51
C GLU A 245 0.32 3.93 -3.00
N GLU A 246 -0.51 4.54 -2.16
CA GLU A 246 -1.79 5.06 -2.59
C GLU A 246 -1.88 6.57 -2.30
N GLU A 247 -2.16 7.34 -3.35
CA GLU A 247 -2.14 8.81 -3.32
C GLU A 247 -3.22 9.40 -4.23
N PRO A 248 -3.93 10.47 -3.83
CA PRO A 248 -3.95 11.01 -2.48
C PRO A 248 -4.56 10.01 -1.50
N TYR A 249 -3.94 9.84 -0.33
CA TYR A 249 -4.57 9.25 0.83
C TYR A 249 -5.02 10.40 1.75
N PRO A 250 -6.30 10.45 2.14
CA PRO A 250 -6.80 11.57 2.88
C PRO A 250 -6.26 11.55 4.31
N ALA A 251 -5.55 12.59 4.77
CA ALA A 251 -5.27 12.82 6.19
C ALA A 251 -5.91 14.13 6.63
N ARG A 252 -6.47 14.20 7.84
CA ARG A 252 -6.98 15.46 8.42
C ARG A 252 -6.15 15.90 9.59
N ASP A 253 -5.82 17.20 9.64
CA ASP A 253 -5.16 17.82 10.79
C ASP A 253 -6.11 18.12 11.96
N ASP A 254 -5.54 18.66 13.05
CA ASP A 254 -6.27 19.07 14.26
C ASP A 254 -7.40 20.07 14.01
N SER A 255 -7.29 20.87 12.94
CA SER A 255 -8.28 21.87 12.53
C SER A 255 -9.34 21.30 11.60
N GLY A 256 -9.20 20.03 11.22
CA GLY A 256 -10.11 19.35 10.29
C GLY A 256 -9.78 19.56 8.83
N TYR A 257 -8.61 20.09 8.52
CA TYR A 257 -8.23 20.34 7.14
C TYR A 257 -7.79 19.04 6.50
N LEU A 258 -8.45 18.64 5.40
CA LEU A 258 -7.94 17.54 4.62
C LEU A 258 -6.77 18.03 3.78
N TYR A 259 -5.63 17.40 4.00
CA TYR A 259 -4.51 17.41 3.08
C TYR A 259 -4.23 15.97 2.65
N THR A 260 -3.58 15.84 1.51
CA THR A 260 -3.32 14.54 0.93
C THR A 260 -1.90 14.14 1.24
N VAL A 261 -1.74 13.02 1.93
CA VAL A 261 -0.46 12.32 2.06
C VAL A 261 -0.53 11.05 1.24
N ALA A 262 0.59 10.42 0.91
CA ALA A 262 0.52 9.06 0.38
C ALA A 262 0.60 8.08 1.55
N ARG A 263 -0.30 7.10 1.59
CA ARG A 263 -0.09 5.91 2.43
C ARG A 263 0.85 4.97 1.69
N ARG A 264 1.82 4.40 2.40
CA ARG A 264 2.88 3.59 1.77
C ARG A 264 3.18 2.35 2.57
N GLU A 265 3.53 1.28 1.87
CA GLU A 265 4.10 0.09 2.50
C GLU A 265 5.34 -0.40 1.76
N LEU A 266 6.39 -0.72 2.53
CA LEU A 266 7.54 -1.49 2.08
C LEU A 266 7.36 -2.97 2.45
N MET A 267 7.49 -3.85 1.48
CA MET A 267 7.49 -5.31 1.61
C MET A 267 8.80 -5.85 1.05
N VAL A 268 9.27 -6.99 1.54
CA VAL A 268 10.57 -7.53 1.13
C VAL A 268 10.37 -8.88 0.47
N HIS A 269 10.84 -9.02 -0.77
CA HIS A 269 10.91 -10.30 -1.44
C HIS A 269 12.15 -11.06 -0.98
N GLY A 270 11.96 -12.03 -0.08
CA GLY A 270 13.01 -12.98 0.31
C GLY A 270 13.13 -14.15 -0.67
N MET A 271 13.98 -15.13 -0.35
CA MET A 271 14.17 -16.33 -1.18
C MET A 271 12.91 -17.21 -1.32
N ASN A 272 11.95 -17.10 -0.39
CA ASN A 272 10.78 -17.98 -0.28
C ASN A 272 9.45 -17.26 -0.56
N GLY A 273 9.48 -16.05 -1.13
CA GLY A 273 8.29 -15.23 -1.41
C GLY A 273 8.33 -13.85 -0.74
N ILE A 274 7.27 -13.07 -0.96
CA ILE A 274 7.16 -11.71 -0.40
C ILE A 274 6.77 -11.82 1.07
N CYS A 275 7.69 -11.40 1.93
CA CYS A 275 7.49 -11.24 3.35
C CYS A 275 7.15 -9.79 3.66
N THR A 276 6.22 -9.60 4.58
CA THR A 276 5.90 -8.28 5.12
C THR A 276 5.70 -8.37 6.63
N ALA A 277 5.97 -7.27 7.33
CA ALA A 277 5.28 -6.99 8.59
C ALA A 277 3.76 -6.94 8.30
N PRO A 278 2.86 -7.18 9.27
CA PRO A 278 1.42 -7.25 8.98
C PRO A 278 0.99 -6.00 8.22
N LEU A 279 0.31 -6.18 7.08
CA LEU A 279 -0.23 -5.04 6.32
C LEU A 279 -1.10 -4.20 7.26
N VAL A 280 -0.86 -2.89 7.30
CA VAL A 280 -1.54 -1.96 8.21
C VAL A 280 -3.00 -1.80 7.81
N ASP A 281 -3.29 -1.89 6.52
CA ASP A 281 -4.65 -1.80 5.98
C ASP A 281 -4.92 -2.82 4.87
N ASP A 282 -6.19 -2.89 4.49
CA ASP A 282 -6.63 -3.59 3.28
C ASP A 282 -6.26 -2.77 2.04
N TRP A 283 -5.53 -3.40 1.11
CA TRP A 283 -5.16 -2.85 -0.20
C TRP A 283 -5.78 -3.63 -1.37
N THR A 284 -6.68 -4.58 -1.12
CA THR A 284 -7.31 -5.43 -2.16
C THR A 284 -7.99 -4.60 -3.26
N HIS A 285 -8.56 -3.46 -2.89
CA HIS A 285 -9.24 -2.52 -3.78
C HIS A 285 -8.54 -1.16 -3.88
N ALA A 286 -7.24 -1.09 -3.57
CA ALA A 286 -6.51 0.18 -3.59
C ALA A 286 -6.52 0.84 -4.99
N GLY A 287 -6.65 2.16 -5.00
CA GLY A 287 -6.86 3.00 -6.16
C GLY A 287 -8.34 3.19 -6.51
N GLY A 288 -8.73 4.43 -6.85
CA GLY A 288 -10.07 4.77 -7.31
C GLY A 288 -11.11 4.97 -6.20
N GLU A 289 -10.70 5.17 -4.95
CA GLU A 289 -11.59 5.53 -3.84
C GLU A 289 -11.97 7.00 -3.91
N GLU A 290 -13.28 7.29 -3.85
CA GLU A 290 -13.82 8.65 -3.84
C GLU A 290 -13.70 9.24 -2.44
N ILE A 291 -13.18 10.46 -2.35
CA ILE A 291 -13.07 11.20 -1.11
C ILE A 291 -13.86 12.49 -1.22
N ASN A 292 -14.96 12.58 -0.46
CA ASN A 292 -15.84 13.73 -0.38
C ASN A 292 -15.62 14.49 0.93
N CYS A 293 -15.03 15.67 0.80
CA CYS A 293 -14.42 16.30 1.96
C CYS A 293 -14.21 17.80 1.77
N GLN A 294 -14.17 18.55 2.87
CA GLN A 294 -13.67 19.92 2.91
C GLN A 294 -12.13 19.95 2.80
N ILE A 295 -11.61 20.48 1.69
CA ILE A 295 -10.18 20.65 1.39
C ILE A 295 -9.77 22.08 1.76
N SER A 296 -8.68 22.21 2.53
CA SER A 296 -8.06 23.50 2.79
C SER A 296 -7.10 23.87 1.68
N ASP A 297 -7.20 25.09 1.22
CA ASP A 297 -6.09 25.79 0.60
C ASP A 297 -5.21 26.35 1.72
N LEU A 298 -4.11 25.65 2.04
CA LEU A 298 -3.15 26.07 3.08
C LEU A 298 -2.47 27.40 2.74
N GLU A 299 -2.42 27.78 1.46
CA GLU A 299 -1.80 29.03 1.01
C GLU A 299 -2.74 30.23 1.15
N HIS A 300 -4.05 30.02 0.92
CA HIS A 300 -5.05 31.09 0.93
C HIS A 300 -6.00 31.07 2.13
N GLY A 301 -5.91 30.06 3.01
CA GLY A 301 -6.76 29.90 4.19
C GLY A 301 -8.24 29.68 3.87
N THR A 302 -8.55 29.24 2.65
CA THR A 302 -9.93 28.97 2.21
C THR A 302 -10.24 27.49 2.26
N VAL A 303 -11.50 27.14 2.54
CA VAL A 303 -11.96 25.75 2.54
C VAL A 303 -12.92 25.57 1.37
N THR A 304 -12.58 24.66 0.46
CA THR A 304 -13.44 24.29 -0.67
C THR A 304 -13.78 22.81 -0.60
N THR A 305 -15.06 22.48 -0.81
CA THR A 305 -15.44 21.08 -0.93
C THR A 305 -15.01 20.58 -2.30
N GLN A 306 -14.06 19.63 -2.35
CA GLN A 306 -13.65 19.00 -3.61
C GLN A 306 -13.70 17.49 -3.47
N GLN A 307 -13.90 16.84 -4.61
CA GLN A 307 -13.87 15.39 -4.78
C GLN A 307 -12.48 14.99 -5.25
N ALA A 308 -11.84 14.05 -4.55
CA ALA A 308 -10.58 13.46 -4.97
C ALA A 308 -10.74 11.95 -5.19
N PHE A 309 -9.89 11.35 -6.03
CA PHE A 309 -9.85 9.91 -6.25
C PHE A 309 -8.44 9.39 -5.98
N THR A 310 -8.33 8.35 -5.16
CA THR A 310 -7.05 7.72 -4.82
C THR A 310 -6.42 7.02 -6.04
N ARG A 311 -5.11 6.79 -6.01
CA ARG A 311 -4.35 6.13 -7.10
C ARG A 311 -3.35 5.18 -6.49
N LEU A 312 -3.36 3.93 -6.93
CA LEU A 312 -2.38 2.91 -6.52
C LEU A 312 -1.16 2.94 -7.44
N LYS A 313 0.04 2.97 -6.84
CA LYS A 313 1.33 2.79 -7.49
C LYS A 313 2.05 1.62 -6.83
N ALA A 314 2.81 0.87 -7.62
CA ALA A 314 3.66 -0.20 -7.12
C ALA A 314 4.99 -0.19 -7.86
N SER A 315 6.07 -0.39 -7.12
CA SER A 315 7.44 -0.32 -7.64
C SER A 315 8.37 -1.15 -6.77
N TYR A 316 9.55 -1.50 -7.26
CA TYR A 316 10.55 -2.16 -6.42
C TYR A 316 11.97 -1.65 -6.67
N THR A 317 12.79 -1.83 -5.64
CA THR A 317 14.24 -1.58 -5.62
C THR A 317 14.96 -2.83 -5.12
N TYR A 318 16.27 -2.92 -5.30
CA TYR A 318 17.07 -4.06 -4.82
C TYR A 318 17.68 -3.81 -3.44
N VAL A 319 17.79 -4.85 -2.61
CA VAL A 319 18.57 -4.76 -1.37
C VAL A 319 20.06 -4.94 -1.71
N PRO A 320 20.95 -3.99 -1.37
CA PRO A 320 22.38 -4.16 -1.57
C PRO A 320 22.92 -5.36 -0.77
N ASN A 321 23.69 -6.21 -1.45
CA ASN A 321 24.34 -7.38 -0.82
C ASN A 321 25.43 -6.98 0.21
N VAL A 322 25.89 -5.72 0.18
CA VAL A 322 26.93 -5.18 1.07
C VAL A 322 26.31 -4.12 1.96
N HIS A 323 26.54 -4.27 3.27
CA HIS A 323 26.09 -3.30 4.26
C HIS A 323 26.90 -2.01 4.16
N GLY A 324 26.22 -0.88 3.99
CA GLY A 324 26.86 0.44 3.90
C GLY A 324 27.09 1.10 5.25
N THR A 325 28.11 1.94 5.36
CA THR A 325 28.35 2.75 6.57
C THR A 325 28.61 4.22 6.23
N PHE A 326 27.91 5.09 6.95
CA PHE A 326 28.20 6.53 7.01
C PHE A 326 28.56 6.90 8.46
N VAL A 327 29.81 7.29 8.68
CA VAL A 327 30.28 7.85 9.95
C VAL A 327 30.25 9.37 9.85
N GLY A 328 29.48 9.97 10.75
CA GLY A 328 29.28 11.40 10.85
C GLY A 328 30.43 12.14 11.52
N CYS A 329 30.12 13.37 11.95
CA CYS A 329 31.07 14.30 12.52
C CYS A 329 30.38 15.31 13.45
N ASP A 330 31.15 16.26 13.97
CA ASP A 330 30.59 17.40 14.68
C ASP A 330 29.90 18.33 13.68
N VAL A 331 28.67 18.75 13.95
CA VAL A 331 27.89 19.65 13.11
C VAL A 331 27.66 20.95 13.86
N LYS A 332 28.26 22.03 13.36
CA LYS A 332 28.05 23.38 13.87
C LYS A 332 26.93 24.06 13.08
N LEU A 333 25.84 24.39 13.77
CA LEU A 333 24.70 25.10 13.20
C LEU A 333 24.79 26.59 13.56
N ASP A 334 25.10 27.45 12.58
CA ASP A 334 25.11 28.93 12.67
C ASP A 334 24.11 29.53 11.65
N VAL A 335 22.89 29.03 11.70
CA VAL A 335 21.81 29.34 10.75
C VAL A 335 20.83 30.31 11.42
N SER A 336 20.38 31.32 10.68
CA SER A 336 19.31 32.20 11.16
C SER A 336 17.96 31.51 11.10
N ALA A 337 17.00 32.23 11.65
CA ALA A 337 15.68 31.75 11.84
C ALA A 337 14.86 31.62 10.50
N ASN A 338 14.24 30.46 10.27
CA ASN A 338 13.19 30.00 9.31
C ASN A 338 13.73 29.25 8.10
N LYS A 339 14.84 28.54 8.29
CA LYS A 339 15.52 27.86 7.20
C LYS A 339 15.15 26.38 7.21
N TYR A 340 14.81 25.85 6.04
CA TYR A 340 14.73 24.41 5.84
C TYR A 340 16.14 23.86 5.82
N CYS A 341 16.43 22.85 6.64
CA CYS A 341 17.75 22.24 6.68
C CYS A 341 17.65 20.75 7.00
N SER A 342 18.47 19.97 6.32
CA SER A 342 18.75 18.58 6.63
C SER A 342 20.20 18.28 6.29
N VAL A 343 20.93 17.72 7.25
CA VAL A 343 22.36 17.45 7.10
C VAL A 343 22.59 16.20 6.29
N MET A 344 21.75 15.18 6.46
CA MET A 344 21.91 13.93 5.73
C MET A 344 20.57 13.26 5.43
N TRP A 345 20.44 12.76 4.20
CA TRP A 345 19.31 11.97 3.71
C TRP A 345 19.82 10.57 3.36
N CYS A 346 19.25 9.54 3.98
CA CYS A 346 19.54 8.15 3.68
C CYS A 346 18.36 7.54 2.93
N LYS A 347 18.59 7.19 1.66
CA LYS A 347 17.69 6.37 0.84
C LYS A 347 18.24 4.96 0.58
N ARG A 348 19.42 4.65 1.10
CA ARG A 348 20.09 3.36 0.96
C ARG A 348 19.47 2.32 1.89
N HIS A 349 19.13 1.15 1.34
CA HIS A 349 18.80 -0.03 2.15
C HIS A 349 20.06 -0.69 2.73
N ASN A 350 19.93 -1.43 3.83
CA ASN A 350 21.00 -2.20 4.43
C ASN A 350 22.21 -1.32 4.79
N ALA A 351 22.00 -0.33 5.67
CA ALA A 351 23.00 0.69 5.98
C ALA A 351 23.05 1.07 7.47
N THR A 352 24.21 1.57 7.90
CA THR A 352 24.43 2.18 9.21
C THR A 352 24.78 3.66 9.04
N VAL A 353 24.09 4.52 9.79
CA VAL A 353 24.38 5.95 9.93
C VAL A 353 24.74 6.19 11.38
N LYS A 354 25.92 6.74 11.66
CA LYS A 354 26.37 6.87 13.05
C LYS A 354 27.24 8.08 13.36
N ASP A 355 27.42 8.35 14.65
CA ASP A 355 28.46 9.23 15.20
C ASP A 355 28.37 10.70 14.74
N PHE A 356 27.15 11.26 14.74
CA PHE A 356 26.92 12.69 14.57
C PHE A 356 26.72 13.40 15.90
N LEU A 357 27.35 14.56 16.08
CA LEU A 357 27.15 15.45 17.23
C LEU A 357 26.69 16.83 16.76
N PHE A 358 25.44 17.19 17.02
CA PHE A 358 24.85 18.47 16.61
C PHE A 358 25.01 19.54 17.69
N HIS A 359 25.69 20.62 17.35
CA HIS A 359 25.93 21.78 18.20
C HIS A 359 25.04 22.95 17.74
N PRO A 360 23.86 23.15 18.36
CA PRO A 360 23.09 24.38 18.17
C PRO A 360 23.83 25.55 18.82
N LYS A 361 23.50 26.76 18.38
CA LYS A 361 24.03 27.99 18.97
C LYS A 361 23.45 28.21 20.37
N GLN A 362 24.28 28.00 21.40
CA GLN A 362 23.87 27.96 22.81
C GLN A 362 23.19 29.24 23.33
N GLU A 363 23.48 30.40 22.75
CA GLU A 363 22.90 31.69 23.16
C GLU A 363 21.58 32.02 22.43
N GLU A 364 21.19 31.20 21.45
CA GLU A 364 19.95 31.30 20.67
C GLU A 364 19.03 30.08 20.94
N LEU A 365 19.26 29.36 22.05
CA LEU A 365 18.45 28.19 22.46
C LEU A 365 16.98 28.52 22.78
N HIS A 366 16.63 29.80 22.78
CA HIS A 366 15.26 30.24 22.55
C HIS A 366 15.21 30.79 21.15
N ASN A 367 14.40 30.17 20.29
CA ASN A 367 14.07 30.68 18.98
C ASN A 367 15.24 30.83 18.01
N THR A 368 15.32 29.95 17.01
CA THR A 368 15.60 30.34 15.61
C THR A 368 15.32 29.16 14.64
N LYS A 369 14.07 28.65 14.62
CA LYS A 369 13.31 28.48 13.36
C LYS A 369 14.07 27.59 12.31
N PHE A 370 14.19 26.28 12.56
CA PHE A 370 14.53 25.27 11.53
C PHE A 370 13.26 24.54 11.10
N ARG A 371 13.09 24.28 9.80
CA ARG A 371 12.03 23.39 9.30
C ARG A 371 12.64 22.06 8.86
N ASN A 372 11.98 20.94 9.17
CA ASN A 372 12.33 19.55 8.83
C ASN A 372 13.17 18.77 9.86
N THR A 373 14.30 18.16 9.49
CA THR A 373 15.04 17.20 10.35
C THR A 373 16.54 17.25 10.11
N MET A 374 17.37 16.91 11.10
CA MET A 374 18.82 16.82 10.92
C MET A 374 19.22 15.60 10.09
N ILE A 375 18.67 14.43 10.44
CA ILE A 375 18.83 13.18 9.71
C ILE A 375 17.48 12.74 9.16
N TYR A 376 17.43 12.39 7.87
CA TYR A 376 16.22 11.89 7.21
C TYR A 376 16.45 10.50 6.64
N LEU A 377 15.73 9.48 7.12
CA LEU A 377 15.59 8.19 6.46
C LEU A 377 14.33 8.20 5.58
N TRP A 378 14.47 7.82 4.32
CA TRP A 378 13.37 7.82 3.35
C TRP A 378 13.42 6.56 2.48
N ASP A 379 12.29 5.89 2.24
CA ASP A 379 12.18 4.69 1.38
C ASP A 379 13.31 3.68 1.65
N SER A 380 13.55 3.34 2.93
CA SER A 380 14.71 2.54 3.33
C SER A 380 14.35 1.29 4.12
N TYR A 381 15.01 0.18 3.82
CA TYR A 381 14.85 -1.10 4.50
C TYR A 381 16.13 -1.48 5.25
N ASN A 382 16.01 -2.00 6.47
CA ASN A 382 17.12 -2.50 7.28
C ASN A 382 18.20 -1.42 7.52
N VAL A 383 17.86 -0.36 8.26
CA VAL A 383 18.77 0.76 8.55
C VAL A 383 19.02 0.87 10.05
N THR A 384 20.29 1.04 10.42
CA THR A 384 20.69 1.34 11.80
C THR A 384 21.13 2.80 11.92
N VAL A 385 20.54 3.54 12.86
CA VAL A 385 20.99 4.87 13.30
C VAL A 385 21.62 4.71 14.68
N LYS A 386 22.88 5.11 14.84
CA LYS A 386 23.61 4.89 16.09
C LYS A 386 24.36 6.11 16.58
N ASN A 387 24.35 6.33 17.90
CA ASN A 387 25.17 7.37 18.54
C ASN A 387 24.94 8.78 17.94
N LEU A 388 23.69 9.11 17.64
CA LEU A 388 23.28 10.46 17.26
C LEU A 388 23.11 11.28 18.54
N GLN A 389 23.84 12.39 18.65
CA GLN A 389 23.82 13.26 19.82
C GLN A 389 23.51 14.72 19.47
N GLY A 390 22.79 15.43 20.34
CA GLY A 390 22.58 16.87 20.23
C GLY A 390 21.12 17.29 20.20
N PHE A 391 20.87 18.51 19.71
CA PHE A 391 19.57 19.15 19.78
C PHE A 391 19.23 19.92 18.49
N ASN A 392 17.99 19.74 18.00
CA ASN A 392 17.41 20.58 16.96
C ASN A 392 16.45 21.61 17.60
N ALA A 393 16.87 22.86 17.66
CA ALA A 393 16.20 23.96 18.35
C ALA A 393 15.05 24.63 17.56
N SER A 394 14.48 23.95 16.57
CA SER A 394 13.39 24.42 15.70
C SER A 394 12.11 24.81 16.45
N GLY A 395 12.05 26.03 16.99
CA GLY A 395 10.95 26.46 17.86
C GLY A 395 10.63 27.95 17.82
N GLN A 396 9.46 28.30 18.39
CA GLN A 396 8.78 29.61 18.32
C GLN A 396 9.69 30.79 18.66
N ALA A 397 9.50 31.89 17.91
CA ALA A 397 10.17 33.14 18.18
C ALA A 397 9.67 33.89 19.41
N GLN A 398 10.58 34.51 20.16
CA GLN A 398 10.19 35.37 21.28
C GLN A 398 9.28 36.49 20.74
N GLY A 399 8.00 36.44 21.10
CA GLY A 399 6.97 37.38 20.63
C GLY A 399 6.27 37.01 19.31
N SER A 400 6.53 35.84 18.74
CA SER A 400 5.87 35.34 17.50
C SER A 400 4.80 34.30 17.80
N GLU A 401 3.98 33.95 16.81
CA GLU A 401 3.05 32.80 16.86
C GLU A 401 3.82 31.45 16.89
N SER A 402 3.14 30.36 17.27
CA SER A 402 3.71 29.01 17.45
C SER A 402 4.66 28.59 16.32
N GLY A 403 5.84 28.08 16.69
CA GLY A 403 6.92 27.71 15.76
C GLY A 403 6.65 26.46 14.91
N THR A 404 7.43 26.28 13.84
CA THR A 404 7.29 25.17 12.87
C THR A 404 8.04 23.90 13.31
N SER A 405 7.69 22.76 12.70
CA SER A 405 8.19 21.42 13.02
C SER A 405 9.70 21.26 12.79
N GLY A 406 10.43 20.83 13.84
CA GLY A 406 11.76 20.30 13.61
C GLY A 406 12.21 19.25 14.61
N TYR A 407 12.92 18.29 14.01
CA TYR A 407 13.22 16.97 14.54
C TYR A 407 14.71 16.66 14.39
N MET A 408 15.23 15.71 15.17
CA MET A 408 16.58 15.20 14.93
C MET A 408 16.57 14.09 13.89
N LEU A 409 15.53 13.26 13.90
CA LEU A 409 15.42 12.08 13.06
C LEU A 409 14.03 11.99 12.44
N ARG A 410 13.94 12.07 11.12
CA ARG A 410 12.71 11.78 10.39
C ARG A 410 12.82 10.42 9.72
N ILE A 411 11.75 9.64 9.77
CA ILE A 411 11.69 8.30 9.19
C ILE A 411 10.41 8.20 8.38
N THR A 412 10.51 8.16 7.05
CA THR A 412 9.34 8.11 6.16
C THR A 412 9.42 6.90 5.26
N ASN A 413 8.36 6.10 5.22
CA ASN A 413 8.28 4.88 4.41
C ASN A 413 9.48 3.96 4.60
N CYS A 414 9.79 3.60 5.85
CA CYS A 414 10.91 2.71 6.16
C CYS A 414 10.44 1.46 6.90
N ALA A 415 11.18 0.38 6.74
CA ALA A 415 10.94 -0.88 7.44
C ALA A 415 12.22 -1.45 8.06
N ASP A 416 12.11 -2.07 9.24
CA ASP A 416 13.22 -2.61 10.02
C ASP A 416 14.29 -1.53 10.32
N VAL A 417 13.91 -0.52 11.12
CA VAL A 417 14.81 0.56 11.52
C VAL A 417 15.22 0.39 12.98
N HIS A 418 16.53 0.43 13.23
CA HIS A 418 17.12 0.30 14.55
C HIS A 418 17.78 1.62 14.97
N VAL A 419 17.32 2.22 16.06
CA VAL A 419 17.88 3.45 16.63
C VAL A 419 18.51 3.13 17.98
N GLU A 420 19.83 3.24 18.06
CA GLU A 420 20.61 2.77 19.21
C GLU A 420 21.57 3.81 19.78
N ASP A 421 21.70 3.83 21.11
CA ASP A 421 22.72 4.63 21.81
C ASP A 421 22.64 6.14 21.52
N CYS A 422 21.46 6.65 21.16
CA CYS A 422 21.27 8.05 20.77
C CYS A 422 20.85 8.94 21.95
N ARG A 423 21.33 10.19 21.96
CA ARG A 423 20.95 11.22 22.94
C ARG A 423 20.47 12.47 22.23
N MET A 424 19.18 12.51 21.97
CA MET A 424 18.59 13.45 21.04
C MET A 424 17.51 14.26 21.70
N GLN A 425 17.41 15.52 21.28
CA GLN A 425 16.31 16.39 21.66
C GLN A 425 15.87 17.18 20.41
N GLY A 426 14.59 17.46 20.28
CA GLY A 426 14.10 18.45 19.33
C GLY A 426 13.01 19.30 19.96
N TYR A 427 12.68 20.45 19.38
CA TYR A 427 11.70 21.36 19.98
C TYR A 427 10.30 20.77 20.05
N TRP A 428 9.76 20.32 18.91
CA TRP A 428 8.50 19.59 18.85
C TRP A 428 8.71 18.16 19.34
N GLY A 429 9.80 17.53 18.91
CA GLY A 429 10.15 16.18 19.33
C GLY A 429 11.47 15.72 18.73
N VAL A 430 11.96 14.55 19.16
CA VAL A 430 13.15 13.96 18.52
C VAL A 430 12.83 13.45 17.13
N THR A 431 11.66 12.82 16.99
CA THR A 431 11.31 12.09 15.78
C THR A 431 10.09 12.68 15.08
N ALA A 432 10.01 12.44 13.78
CA ALA A 432 8.78 12.46 13.01
C ALA A 432 8.75 11.21 12.15
N MET A 433 7.67 10.43 12.23
CA MET A 433 7.60 9.16 11.51
C MET A 433 6.26 8.98 10.80
N ASP A 434 6.33 8.54 9.54
CA ASP A 434 5.18 8.37 8.66
C ASP A 434 5.33 7.08 7.82
N SER A 435 4.31 6.22 7.77
CA SER A 435 4.35 4.98 6.97
C SER A 435 5.51 4.02 7.35
N VAL A 436 5.72 3.77 8.64
CA VAL A 436 6.91 3.03 9.13
C VAL A 436 6.58 1.65 9.70
N LYS A 437 7.45 0.65 9.50
CA LYS A 437 7.22 -0.72 10.01
C LYS A 437 8.42 -1.26 10.77
N ASN A 438 8.18 -1.94 11.89
CA ASN A 438 9.19 -2.57 12.73
C ASN A 438 10.29 -1.59 13.16
N ILE A 439 9.94 -0.65 14.03
CA ILE A 439 10.87 0.38 14.49
C ILE A 439 11.32 0.07 15.92
N TYR A 440 12.63 0.08 16.13
CA TYR A 440 13.26 -0.30 17.39
C TYR A 440 14.10 0.85 17.94
N PHE A 441 13.81 1.28 19.16
CA PHE A 441 14.63 2.20 19.94
C PHE A 441 15.27 1.46 21.11
N LYS A 442 16.58 1.61 21.28
CA LYS A 442 17.32 0.93 22.35
C LYS A 442 18.39 1.81 22.97
N ARG A 443 18.40 1.93 24.30
CA ARG A 443 19.40 2.74 25.04
C ARG A 443 19.42 4.21 24.59
N CYS A 444 18.25 4.78 24.31
CA CYS A 444 18.12 6.15 23.81
C CYS A 444 17.62 7.13 24.88
N HIS A 445 18.00 8.40 24.75
CA HIS A 445 17.48 9.52 25.53
C HIS A 445 16.75 10.47 24.59
N LEU A 446 15.44 10.68 24.82
CA LEU A 446 14.53 11.33 23.87
C LEU A 446 13.60 12.29 24.62
N ASN A 447 13.30 13.48 24.09
CA ASN A 447 12.26 14.34 24.69
C ASN A 447 10.84 14.04 24.19
N ARG A 448 10.71 13.58 22.94
CA ARG A 448 9.48 13.04 22.36
C ARG A 448 9.81 11.97 21.32
N LEU A 449 9.12 10.84 21.37
CA LEU A 449 8.99 9.93 20.24
C LEU A 449 7.61 10.16 19.64
N ASP A 450 7.59 10.62 18.40
CA ASP A 450 6.38 11.00 17.68
C ASP A 450 6.27 10.24 16.35
N ILE A 451 5.12 9.58 16.19
CA ILE A 451 4.69 8.88 14.98
C ILE A 451 3.33 9.44 14.60
N HIS A 452 3.23 10.02 13.40
CA HIS A 452 2.01 10.67 12.95
C HIS A 452 0.98 9.66 12.44
N ASP A 453 1.39 8.77 11.53
CA ASP A 453 0.44 7.95 10.78
C ASP A 453 1.09 6.68 10.18
N TYR A 454 0.23 5.69 9.96
CA TYR A 454 0.40 4.51 9.13
C TYR A 454 1.57 3.62 9.54
N PHE A 455 1.70 3.32 10.84
CA PHE A 455 2.81 2.48 11.32
C PHE A 455 2.41 1.06 11.69
N ALA A 456 3.34 0.12 11.59
CA ALA A 456 3.23 -1.22 12.17
C ALA A 456 4.40 -1.52 13.10
N ASN A 457 4.13 -1.92 14.34
CA ASN A 457 5.13 -2.36 15.30
C ASN A 457 6.19 -1.30 15.72
N LEU A 458 6.13 -0.89 16.98
CA LEU A 458 7.07 0.02 17.62
C LEU A 458 7.60 -0.61 18.92
N TYR A 459 8.91 -0.59 19.12
CA TYR A 459 9.56 -1.09 20.33
C TYR A 459 10.50 -0.03 20.88
N ALA A 460 10.38 0.30 22.17
CA ALA A 460 11.39 1.06 22.89
C ALA A 460 11.82 0.29 24.15
N ASP A 461 13.10 -0.04 24.22
CA ASP A 461 13.69 -0.77 25.33
C ASP A 461 14.82 0.01 25.98
N ASN A 462 14.82 0.06 27.31
CA ASN A 462 15.87 0.71 28.10
C ASN A 462 16.10 2.18 27.66
N CYS A 463 15.02 2.90 27.38
CA CYS A 463 15.04 4.29 26.92
C CYS A 463 14.63 5.25 28.04
N THR A 464 15.15 6.48 27.98
CA THR A 464 14.73 7.59 28.83
C THR A 464 13.97 8.60 28.01
N PHE A 465 12.74 8.90 28.42
CA PHE A 465 11.86 9.89 27.82
C PHE A 465 11.74 11.11 28.73
N TYR A 466 11.86 12.31 28.17
CA TYR A 466 11.62 13.58 28.88
C TYR A 466 10.22 14.13 28.55
N ASN A 467 10.00 15.43 28.79
CA ASN A 467 8.70 16.11 28.91
C ASN A 467 7.55 15.71 27.98
N HIS A 468 7.77 15.37 26.71
CA HIS A 468 6.68 15.08 25.76
C HIS A 468 6.47 13.58 25.52
N ALA A 469 7.33 12.73 26.10
CA ALA A 469 7.22 11.27 26.14
C ALA A 469 6.95 10.60 24.77
N ILE A 470 5.85 9.85 24.64
CA ILE A 470 5.52 9.05 23.47
C ILE A 470 4.18 9.50 22.90
N GLN A 471 4.16 9.82 21.62
CA GLN A 471 2.97 10.13 20.85
C GLN A 471 2.89 9.19 19.65
N ILE A 472 1.77 8.46 19.56
CA ILE A 472 1.53 7.52 18.46
C ILE A 472 0.17 7.80 17.84
N GLY A 473 0.17 8.01 16.52
CA GLY A 473 -1.03 8.19 15.73
C GLY A 473 -1.58 6.88 15.17
N TYR A 474 -2.13 6.94 13.96
CA TYR A 474 -2.74 5.78 13.32
C TYR A 474 -1.71 4.71 12.97
N GLY A 475 -2.08 3.44 13.13
CA GLY A 475 -1.23 2.30 12.85
C GLY A 475 -1.78 1.02 13.48
N ARG A 476 -1.06 -0.09 13.33
CA ARG A 476 -1.46 -1.39 13.86
C ARG A 476 -0.32 -2.23 14.45
N GLY A 477 -0.68 -3.35 15.08
CA GLY A 477 0.28 -4.35 15.54
C GLY A 477 0.66 -4.17 17.02
N VAL A 478 1.96 -4.04 17.31
CA VAL A 478 2.47 -3.99 18.70
C VAL A 478 3.21 -2.68 18.99
N ALA A 479 2.79 -1.94 20.02
CA ALA A 479 3.59 -0.87 20.60
C ALA A 479 4.08 -1.32 21.98
N SER A 480 5.39 -1.41 22.18
CA SER A 480 5.99 -1.96 23.40
C SER A 480 7.04 -1.01 23.98
N PHE A 481 6.88 -0.70 25.27
CA PHE A 481 7.75 0.20 26.02
C PHE A 481 8.20 -0.53 27.28
N THR A 482 9.46 -0.99 27.30
CA THR A 482 10.00 -1.85 28.36
C THR A 482 11.24 -1.25 28.99
N ASN A 483 11.39 -1.43 30.31
CA ASN A 483 12.58 -0.97 31.03
C ASN A 483 12.84 0.54 30.88
N CYS A 484 11.79 1.33 30.64
CA CYS A 484 11.89 2.75 30.30
C CYS A 484 11.72 3.66 31.52
N LEU A 485 12.31 4.84 31.42
CA LEU A 485 12.23 5.89 32.43
C LEU A 485 11.61 7.15 31.82
N PHE A 486 10.50 7.60 32.40
CA PHE A 486 9.76 8.79 31.98
C PHE A 486 9.98 9.91 32.98
N PHE A 487 10.49 11.05 32.50
CA PHE A 487 10.69 12.25 33.29
C PHE A 487 9.78 13.35 32.80
N TYR A 488 9.04 13.94 33.73
CA TYR A 488 8.30 15.17 33.49
C TYR A 488 8.75 16.24 34.48
N ASN A 489 9.05 17.44 33.99
CA ASN A 489 9.26 18.61 34.81
C ASN A 489 8.63 19.82 34.13
N ASN A 490 7.85 20.64 34.85
CA ASN A 490 7.30 21.86 34.26
C ASN A 490 8.40 22.74 33.63
N ILE A 491 8.24 23.06 32.35
CA ILE A 491 9.11 23.98 31.61
C ILE A 491 8.28 25.26 31.36
N PRO A 492 8.72 26.43 31.87
CA PRO A 492 8.03 27.69 31.61
C PRO A 492 7.91 27.97 30.10
N ASN A 493 6.70 28.31 29.65
CA ASN A 493 6.38 28.58 28.24
C ASN A 493 6.66 27.40 27.29
N ASP A 494 6.60 26.15 27.78
CA ASP A 494 6.55 24.98 26.91
C ASP A 494 5.37 25.12 25.94
N SER A 495 5.61 24.94 24.64
CA SER A 495 4.54 24.97 23.63
C SER A 495 3.62 23.76 23.73
N TYR A 496 4.07 22.69 24.41
CA TYR A 496 3.30 21.46 24.54
C TYR A 496 3.38 20.88 25.97
N PRO A 497 2.78 21.55 26.97
CA PRO A 497 2.84 21.11 28.36
C PRO A 497 1.88 19.92 28.58
N SER A 498 2.32 18.70 28.24
CA SER A 498 1.53 17.47 28.37
C SER A 498 2.28 16.45 29.23
N SER A 499 1.67 16.00 30.33
CA SER A 499 2.28 15.08 31.31
C SER A 499 1.73 13.64 31.17
N HIS A 500 2.39 12.80 30.37
CA HIS A 500 1.94 11.42 30.14
C HIS A 500 3.06 10.40 29.89
N ILE A 501 2.71 9.10 29.82
CA ILE A 501 3.59 8.05 29.25
C ILE A 501 3.34 7.88 27.76
N VAL A 502 2.09 7.58 27.36
CA VAL A 502 1.68 7.40 25.96
C VAL A 502 0.46 8.25 25.65
N GLU A 503 0.56 9.05 24.60
CA GLU A 503 -0.56 9.77 24.00
C GLU A 503 -0.93 9.12 22.67
N PHE A 504 -2.21 8.74 22.55
CA PHE A 504 -2.79 8.34 21.29
C PHE A 504 -3.16 9.61 20.52
N ASN A 505 -2.23 10.03 19.66
CA ASN A 505 -2.31 11.25 18.89
C ASN A 505 -3.37 11.09 17.79
N LEU A 506 -4.26 12.07 17.67
CA LEU A 506 -5.37 12.06 16.71
C LEU A 506 -5.29 13.21 15.70
N THR A 507 -4.17 13.94 15.67
CA THR A 507 -3.86 14.98 14.68
C THR A 507 -3.88 14.47 13.24
N TYR A 508 -3.92 13.15 13.02
CA TYR A 508 -3.99 12.51 11.70
C TYR A 508 -5.25 11.63 11.54
N GLY A 509 -6.26 11.79 12.41
CA GLY A 509 -7.61 11.25 12.22
C GLY A 509 -7.95 9.93 12.94
N ARG A 510 -6.97 9.11 13.31
CA ARG A 510 -7.17 7.79 13.96
C ARG A 510 -6.17 7.49 15.07
N ILE A 511 -6.56 6.59 15.98
CA ILE A 511 -5.67 6.04 17.02
C ILE A 511 -5.01 4.76 16.51
N PHE A 512 -3.93 4.36 17.18
CA PHE A 512 -3.30 3.05 17.01
C PHE A 512 -4.23 1.89 17.39
N GLU A 513 -4.35 0.88 16.52
CA GLU A 513 -5.13 -0.34 16.77
C GLU A 513 -4.25 -1.56 16.94
N GLY A 514 -4.23 -2.16 18.12
CA GLY A 514 -3.38 -3.32 18.34
C GLY A 514 -3.18 -3.59 19.81
N SER A 515 -1.95 -3.97 20.17
CA SER A 515 -1.57 -4.19 21.56
C SER A 515 -0.55 -3.15 22.00
N VAL A 516 -0.81 -2.50 23.14
CA VAL A 516 0.13 -1.60 23.80
C VAL A 516 0.62 -2.23 25.10
N TYR A 517 1.95 -2.36 25.21
CA TYR A 517 2.63 -2.94 26.36
C TYR A 517 3.50 -1.88 27.04
N VAL A 518 3.27 -1.67 28.33
CA VAL A 518 4.16 -0.87 29.20
C VAL A 518 4.60 -1.79 30.33
N ASP A 519 5.87 -2.13 30.42
CA ASP A 519 6.37 -3.06 31.44
C ASP A 519 7.70 -2.63 32.05
N ASN A 520 7.85 -2.87 33.35
CA ASN A 520 9.04 -2.55 34.14
C ASN A 520 9.51 -1.11 33.95
N CYS A 521 8.57 -0.16 33.99
CA CYS A 521 8.84 1.25 33.72
C CYS A 521 8.82 2.09 35.01
N ARG A 522 9.47 3.25 34.96
CA ARG A 522 9.48 4.23 36.05
C ARG A 522 9.09 5.61 35.56
N VAL A 523 8.27 6.32 36.32
CA VAL A 523 7.91 7.72 36.10
C VAL A 523 8.45 8.57 37.25
N VAL A 524 9.05 9.71 36.92
CA VAL A 524 9.38 10.77 37.88
C VAL A 524 8.80 12.08 37.36
N THR A 525 7.79 12.61 38.06
CA THR A 525 7.09 13.84 37.68
C THR A 525 7.27 14.95 38.70
N LYS A 526 7.42 16.19 38.21
CA LYS A 526 7.58 17.39 39.01
C LYS A 526 6.68 18.51 38.50
N ASN A 527 5.74 18.93 39.36
CA ASN A 527 4.77 20.00 39.11
C ASN A 527 4.04 19.86 37.77
N PRO A 528 3.39 18.73 37.49
CA PRO A 528 2.68 18.59 36.23
C PRO A 528 1.52 19.59 36.11
N PRO A 529 1.08 19.93 34.88
CA PRO A 529 -0.06 20.80 34.64
C PRO A 529 -1.31 20.26 35.34
N ASP A 530 -2.13 21.17 35.86
CA ASP A 530 -3.34 20.86 36.62
C ASP A 530 -3.12 19.92 37.83
N ASP A 531 -1.87 19.80 38.30
CA ASP A 531 -1.44 18.82 39.31
C ASP A 531 -1.75 17.36 38.89
N GLU A 532 -1.67 17.03 37.60
CA GLU A 532 -2.05 15.72 37.05
C GLU A 532 -0.98 15.03 36.20
N PHE A 533 -0.79 13.71 36.37
CA PHE A 533 -0.02 12.88 35.44
C PHE A 533 -0.86 11.76 34.82
N ASN A 534 -0.64 11.40 33.55
CA ASN A 534 -1.45 10.39 32.87
C ASN A 534 -0.63 9.19 32.38
N ILE A 535 -1.15 7.97 32.50
CA ILE A 535 -0.52 6.81 31.85
C ILE A 535 -0.83 6.88 30.35
N PHE A 536 -2.12 6.87 30.00
CA PHE A 536 -2.60 6.97 28.64
C PHE A 536 -3.44 8.23 28.44
N LYS A 537 -3.12 9.01 27.40
CA LYS A 537 -3.84 10.23 27.02
C LYS A 537 -4.46 10.07 25.63
N MET A 538 -5.67 10.61 25.44
CA MET A 538 -6.40 10.62 24.17
C MET A 538 -7.11 11.96 23.96
N GLU A 539 -6.83 12.63 22.85
CA GLU A 539 -7.46 13.91 22.50
C GLU A 539 -8.22 13.85 21.17
N PHE A 540 -9.53 13.70 21.22
CA PHE A 540 -10.38 13.63 20.02
C PHE A 540 -10.73 15.03 19.50
N SER A 541 -10.06 15.50 18.45
CA SER A 541 -10.44 16.77 17.82
C SER A 541 -11.87 16.68 17.23
N PRO A 542 -12.73 17.71 17.42
CA PRO A 542 -14.07 17.79 16.80
C PRO A 542 -14.05 17.72 15.28
N HIS A 543 -12.88 17.91 14.66
CA HIS A 543 -12.72 17.95 13.22
C HIS A 543 -11.86 16.80 12.66
N ALA A 544 -11.28 15.94 13.51
CA ALA A 544 -10.54 14.76 13.08
C ALA A 544 -11.50 13.68 12.54
N THR A 545 -11.49 13.45 11.22
CA THR A 545 -12.42 12.50 10.58
C THR A 545 -11.83 11.13 10.28
N ALA A 546 -12.71 10.19 9.97
CA ALA A 546 -12.41 8.80 9.65
C ALA A 546 -12.02 8.59 8.18
N ILE A 547 -10.99 7.79 7.93
CA ILE A 547 -10.47 7.49 6.58
C ILE A 547 -10.24 5.99 6.32
N THR A 548 -10.48 5.15 7.34
CA THR A 548 -10.37 3.68 7.28
C THR A 548 -11.61 3.03 7.89
N LYS A 549 -11.91 1.78 7.54
CA LYS A 549 -13.16 1.10 7.96
C LYS A 549 -13.16 0.65 9.42
N HIS A 550 -12.07 0.86 10.14
CA HIS A 550 -11.88 0.43 11.51
C HIS A 550 -11.52 1.63 12.40
N PHE A 551 -11.90 1.53 13.66
CA PHE A 551 -11.61 2.53 14.67
C PHE A 551 -11.68 1.88 16.05
N LYS A 552 -10.60 1.25 16.49
CA LYS A 552 -10.57 0.42 17.70
C LYS A 552 -9.52 0.91 18.70
N LEU A 553 -9.93 1.05 19.96
CA LEU A 553 -9.01 1.31 21.07
C LEU A 553 -8.08 0.09 21.27
N PRO A 554 -6.77 0.28 21.48
CA PRO A 554 -5.86 -0.85 21.59
C PRO A 554 -6.14 -1.69 22.85
N GLU A 555 -5.79 -2.97 22.76
CA GLU A 555 -5.68 -3.84 23.93
C GLU A 555 -4.45 -3.39 24.74
N ILE A 556 -4.62 -3.14 26.04
CA ILE A 556 -3.58 -2.53 26.86
C ILE A 556 -3.16 -3.47 27.98
N ILE A 557 -1.85 -3.65 28.11
CA ILE A 557 -1.21 -4.35 29.22
C ILE A 557 -0.13 -3.45 29.80
N CYS A 558 -0.39 -2.91 30.99
CA CYS A 558 0.55 -2.08 31.73
C CYS A 558 0.89 -2.77 33.06
N LYS A 559 2.16 -3.11 33.26
CA LYS A 559 2.64 -3.87 34.40
C LYS A 559 3.89 -3.26 35.03
N ASN A 560 4.08 -3.52 36.31
CA ASN A 560 5.33 -3.21 37.03
C ASN A 560 5.76 -1.75 36.83
N LEU A 561 4.84 -0.81 37.08
CA LEU A 561 5.04 0.61 36.89
C LEU A 561 5.24 1.29 38.24
N TYR A 562 6.35 2.01 38.39
CA TYR A 562 6.61 2.83 39.59
C TYR A 562 6.48 4.32 39.25
N ILE A 563 5.50 5.00 39.85
CA ILE A 563 5.25 6.43 39.62
C ILE A 563 5.65 7.23 40.85
N HIS A 564 6.48 8.25 40.67
CA HIS A 564 6.89 9.14 41.75
C HIS A 564 6.64 10.62 41.39
N SER A 565 5.79 11.29 42.15
CA SER A 565 5.63 12.75 42.12
C SER A 565 6.48 13.44 43.18
N SER A 566 7.06 14.59 42.84
CA SER A 566 7.62 15.51 43.85
C SER A 566 6.54 16.16 44.75
N ASN A 567 5.28 16.16 44.32
CA ASN A 567 4.13 16.63 45.07
C ASN A 567 3.17 15.44 45.29
N PRO A 568 3.09 14.85 46.50
CA PRO A 568 2.17 13.76 46.78
C PRO A 568 0.68 14.11 46.56
N ASN A 569 0.32 15.39 46.48
CA ASN A 569 -1.04 15.83 46.16
C ASN A 569 -1.38 15.77 44.68
N THR A 570 -0.39 15.58 43.79
CA THR A 570 -0.63 15.31 42.37
C THR A 570 -1.54 14.08 42.25
N HIS A 571 -2.58 14.17 41.43
CA HIS A 571 -3.40 13.02 41.06
C HIS A 571 -2.93 12.42 39.74
N TYR A 572 -3.37 11.22 39.42
CA TYR A 572 -3.09 10.61 38.12
C TYR A 572 -4.33 9.96 37.51
N ALA A 573 -4.32 9.78 36.19
CA ALA A 573 -5.30 8.96 35.51
C ALA A 573 -4.63 7.82 34.73
N TYR A 574 -5.30 6.68 34.72
CA TYR A 574 -4.94 5.58 33.82
C TYR A 574 -5.26 5.96 32.39
N PHE A 575 -6.47 6.48 32.16
CA PHE A 575 -6.92 7.05 30.91
C PHE A 575 -7.39 8.49 31.12
N LYS A 576 -6.74 9.43 30.44
CA LYS A 576 -7.26 10.78 30.23
C LYS A 576 -7.83 10.90 28.84
N ILE A 577 -9.14 11.15 28.76
CA ILE A 577 -9.87 11.30 27.50
C ILE A 577 -10.46 12.72 27.40
N THR A 578 -10.36 13.31 26.21
CA THR A 578 -10.98 14.59 25.88
C THR A 578 -11.49 14.65 24.47
N GLY A 579 -12.39 15.59 24.21
CA GLY A 579 -12.80 15.95 22.86
C GLY A 579 -14.11 15.30 22.40
N THR A 580 -14.47 15.53 21.14
CA THR A 580 -15.79 15.14 20.61
C THR A 580 -15.68 14.50 19.24
N ARG A 581 -16.60 13.61 18.90
CA ARG A 581 -16.72 13.08 17.54
C ARG A 581 -18.18 13.12 17.08
N ARG A 582 -18.41 13.63 15.86
CA ARG A 582 -19.77 13.94 15.35
C ARG A 582 -20.39 12.79 14.57
N ALA A 583 -19.58 12.00 13.84
CA ALA A 583 -20.03 10.80 13.12
C ALA A 583 -21.17 11.08 12.12
N THR A 584 -20.95 12.02 11.20
CA THR A 584 -21.95 12.45 10.20
C THR A 584 -21.40 12.45 8.77
N THR A 585 -22.29 12.28 7.79
CA THR A 585 -22.00 12.51 6.37
C THR A 585 -21.51 13.94 6.10
N SER A 586 -20.83 14.14 4.97
CA SER A 586 -20.39 15.46 4.53
C SER A 586 -21.56 16.31 3.99
N THR A 587 -21.24 17.49 3.45
CA THR A 587 -22.19 18.33 2.72
C THR A 587 -22.39 17.90 1.27
N THR A 588 -21.53 17.03 0.74
CA THR A 588 -21.57 16.56 -0.66
C THR A 588 -21.89 15.08 -0.68
N ARG A 589 -22.94 14.71 -1.41
CA ARG A 589 -23.37 13.31 -1.48
C ARG A 589 -22.34 12.43 -2.21
N PRO A 590 -22.22 11.14 -1.82
CA PRO A 590 -21.48 10.13 -2.57
C PRO A 590 -21.94 10.02 -4.02
N SER A 591 -21.00 9.86 -4.93
CA SER A 591 -21.27 9.68 -6.36
C SER A 591 -20.47 8.55 -7.00
N HIS A 592 -19.59 7.89 -6.24
CA HIS A 592 -18.77 6.82 -6.75
C HIS A 592 -19.57 5.62 -7.21
N VAL A 593 -19.02 4.93 -8.19
CA VAL A 593 -19.53 3.67 -8.68
C VAL A 593 -18.36 2.70 -8.69
N TYR A 594 -18.56 1.49 -8.20
CA TYR A 594 -17.53 0.48 -8.24
C TYR A 594 -17.03 0.25 -9.67
N GLY A 595 -15.71 0.20 -9.86
CA GLY A 595 -15.10 0.10 -11.19
C GLY A 595 -14.99 1.42 -11.96
N VAL A 596 -15.49 2.54 -11.42
CA VAL A 596 -15.40 3.86 -12.05
C VAL A 596 -14.35 4.74 -11.35
N SER A 597 -13.48 5.40 -12.11
CA SER A 597 -12.46 6.32 -11.57
C SER A 597 -12.27 7.55 -12.47
N ASN A 598 -11.62 8.59 -11.94
CA ASN A 598 -11.29 9.80 -12.68
C ASN A 598 -9.80 9.87 -13.05
N ASP A 599 -9.53 10.40 -14.23
CA ASP A 599 -8.20 10.69 -14.77
C ASP A 599 -8.26 12.07 -15.47
N GLY A 600 -7.60 13.07 -14.89
CA GLY A 600 -7.77 14.46 -15.30
C GLY A 600 -9.24 14.89 -15.14
N THR A 601 -9.87 15.32 -16.22
CA THR A 601 -11.31 15.65 -16.23
C THR A 601 -12.18 14.54 -16.84
N VAL A 602 -11.58 13.40 -17.21
CA VAL A 602 -12.25 12.23 -17.80
C VAL A 602 -12.70 11.29 -16.67
N THR A 603 -13.85 10.65 -16.85
CA THR A 603 -14.30 9.54 -16.00
C THR A 603 -14.28 8.24 -16.81
N TRP A 604 -13.65 7.22 -16.24
CA TRP A 604 -13.43 5.91 -16.82
C TRP A 604 -14.21 4.85 -16.07
N GLU A 605 -14.89 3.98 -16.81
CA GLU A 605 -15.46 2.74 -16.29
C GLU A 605 -14.58 1.57 -16.73
N TYR A 606 -14.10 0.80 -15.77
CA TYR A 606 -13.39 -0.45 -16.02
C TYR A 606 -14.35 -1.48 -16.61
N TYR A 607 -14.04 -2.01 -17.79
CA TYR A 607 -14.91 -2.95 -18.51
C TYR A 607 -14.28 -4.34 -18.73
N GLY A 608 -13.08 -4.58 -18.21
CA GLY A 608 -12.46 -5.91 -18.18
C GLY A 608 -11.00 -5.94 -18.61
N ARG A 609 -10.48 -7.15 -18.81
CA ARG A 609 -9.13 -7.42 -19.35
C ARG A 609 -9.20 -7.73 -20.84
N GLY A 610 -8.16 -7.34 -21.56
CA GLY A 610 -7.91 -7.81 -22.93
C GLY A 610 -7.47 -9.28 -22.95
N ILE A 611 -7.02 -9.73 -24.13
CA ILE A 611 -6.49 -11.09 -24.34
C ILE A 611 -5.13 -10.96 -25.00
N ASN A 612 -4.12 -11.71 -24.54
CA ASN A 612 -2.89 -11.88 -25.30
C ASN A 612 -3.01 -13.07 -26.25
N TRP A 613 -2.38 -12.98 -27.42
CA TRP A 613 -2.34 -14.10 -28.34
C TRP A 613 -1.68 -15.33 -27.71
N GLY A 614 -2.41 -16.45 -27.66
CA GLY A 614 -1.93 -17.70 -27.08
C GLY A 614 -2.34 -17.93 -25.63
N ASP A 615 -3.10 -17.00 -25.01
CA ASP A 615 -3.69 -17.21 -23.70
C ASP A 615 -4.72 -18.35 -23.70
N ASP A 616 -5.04 -18.87 -22.51
CA ASP A 616 -6.08 -19.89 -22.34
C ASP A 616 -7.49 -19.34 -22.64
N ILE A 617 -7.68 -18.04 -22.40
CA ILE A 617 -8.95 -17.34 -22.67
C ILE A 617 -9.05 -17.04 -24.17
N ARG A 618 -10.10 -17.57 -24.80
CA ARG A 618 -10.34 -17.42 -26.25
C ARG A 618 -11.64 -16.71 -26.60
N SER A 619 -12.57 -16.59 -25.65
CA SER A 619 -13.81 -15.83 -25.89
C SER A 619 -13.48 -14.35 -25.87
N ILE A 620 -13.72 -13.64 -26.97
CA ILE A 620 -13.53 -12.20 -27.07
C ILE A 620 -14.86 -11.51 -27.38
N PRO A 621 -15.27 -10.52 -26.58
CA PRO A 621 -16.49 -9.78 -26.83
C PRO A 621 -16.31 -8.65 -27.83
N VAL A 622 -17.43 -8.06 -28.30
CA VAL A 622 -17.38 -6.77 -29.00
C VAL A 622 -16.69 -5.75 -28.09
N ASN A 623 -15.80 -4.93 -28.65
CA ASN A 623 -14.94 -3.96 -27.96
C ASN A 623 -13.84 -4.58 -27.07
N GLY A 624 -13.72 -5.91 -27.02
CA GLY A 624 -12.54 -6.58 -26.46
C GLY A 624 -11.29 -6.26 -27.27
N VAL A 625 -10.12 -6.25 -26.62
CA VAL A 625 -8.83 -5.97 -27.26
C VAL A 625 -7.94 -7.21 -27.22
N LEU A 626 -7.49 -7.64 -28.40
CA LEU A 626 -6.46 -8.66 -28.57
C LEU A 626 -5.10 -7.97 -28.74
N ARG A 627 -4.15 -8.29 -27.86
CA ARG A 627 -2.73 -7.90 -27.97
C ARG A 627 -1.93 -9.06 -28.55
N VAL A 628 -1.28 -8.83 -29.68
CA VAL A 628 -0.39 -9.79 -30.33
C VAL A 628 1.03 -9.28 -30.20
N MET A 629 1.93 -10.09 -29.65
CA MET A 629 3.35 -9.78 -29.50
C MET A 629 4.20 -10.99 -29.89
N ASP A 630 5.42 -10.73 -30.33
CA ASP A 630 6.44 -11.74 -30.55
C ASP A 630 7.40 -11.78 -29.36
N SER A 631 8.00 -12.94 -29.11
CA SER A 631 8.89 -13.11 -27.97
C SER A 631 10.07 -14.00 -28.29
N PHE A 632 11.19 -13.74 -27.63
CA PHE A 632 12.39 -14.58 -27.67
C PHE A 632 13.02 -14.64 -26.28
N LEU A 633 13.88 -15.64 -26.05
CA LEU A 633 14.71 -15.71 -24.86
C LEU A 633 16.02 -14.98 -25.14
N ASP A 634 16.37 -14.01 -24.31
CA ASP A 634 17.68 -13.37 -24.38
C ASP A 634 18.81 -14.28 -23.87
N LYS A 635 20.04 -13.74 -23.86
CA LYS A 635 21.24 -14.45 -23.39
C LYS A 635 21.12 -14.95 -21.93
N ASP A 636 20.30 -14.30 -21.12
CA ASP A 636 20.07 -14.61 -19.71
C ASP A 636 18.83 -15.49 -19.51
N LYS A 637 18.26 -16.02 -20.61
CA LYS A 637 17.03 -16.82 -20.65
C LYS A 637 15.80 -16.07 -20.13
N LYS A 638 15.78 -14.73 -20.24
CA LYS A 638 14.60 -13.93 -19.94
C LYS A 638 13.76 -13.73 -21.19
N THR A 639 12.44 -13.76 -21.03
CA THR A 639 11.49 -13.51 -22.12
C THR A 639 11.46 -12.03 -22.46
N GLN A 640 11.75 -11.69 -23.72
CA GLN A 640 11.65 -10.34 -24.26
C GLN A 640 10.48 -10.24 -25.25
N PHE A 641 9.76 -9.11 -25.25
CA PHE A 641 8.48 -8.96 -25.99
C PHE A 641 8.49 -7.83 -27.02
N TYR A 642 8.55 -8.16 -28.30
CA TYR A 642 8.66 -7.18 -29.39
C TYR A 642 7.48 -7.27 -30.37
N ASN A 643 7.46 -6.39 -31.37
CA ASN A 643 6.47 -6.40 -32.46
C ASN A 643 5.00 -6.38 -32.00
N ARG A 644 4.69 -5.49 -31.05
CA ARG A 644 3.36 -5.35 -30.44
C ARG A 644 2.33 -4.83 -31.45
N ARG A 645 1.17 -5.49 -31.50
CA ARG A 645 0.01 -5.14 -32.34
C ARG A 645 -1.26 -5.25 -31.51
N TYR A 646 -2.18 -4.31 -31.72
CA TYR A 646 -3.45 -4.25 -31.00
C TYR A 646 -4.61 -4.35 -31.97
N TYR A 647 -5.59 -5.18 -31.64
CA TYR A 647 -6.78 -5.40 -32.45
C TYR A 647 -8.02 -5.26 -31.58
N ILE A 648 -8.96 -4.42 -32.02
CA ILE A 648 -10.28 -4.34 -31.40
C ILE A 648 -11.21 -5.36 -32.04
N CYS A 649 -12.01 -6.04 -31.21
CA CYS A 649 -13.05 -6.94 -31.67
C CYS A 649 -14.29 -6.16 -32.07
N THR A 650 -14.70 -6.28 -33.33
CA THR A 650 -15.91 -5.63 -33.87
C THR A 650 -17.10 -6.59 -33.91
N GLN A 651 -16.86 -7.89 -33.83
CA GLN A 651 -17.88 -8.92 -33.68
C GLN A 651 -17.39 -10.01 -32.71
N ALA A 652 -18.13 -10.21 -31.61
CA ALA A 652 -17.80 -11.20 -30.60
C ALA A 652 -17.69 -12.61 -31.17
N GLY A 653 -16.83 -13.43 -30.55
CA GLY A 653 -16.65 -14.82 -30.93
C GLY A 653 -15.49 -15.49 -30.19
N MET A 654 -15.12 -16.67 -30.66
CA MET A 654 -13.98 -17.44 -30.16
C MET A 654 -12.78 -17.20 -31.06
N LEU A 655 -11.66 -16.78 -30.46
CA LEU A 655 -10.37 -16.65 -31.12
C LEU A 655 -9.79 -18.04 -31.42
N ASP A 656 -9.10 -18.15 -32.55
CA ASP A 656 -8.37 -19.35 -32.95
C ASP A 656 -6.87 -19.08 -32.94
N PHE A 657 -6.18 -19.62 -31.93
CA PHE A 657 -4.73 -19.52 -31.77
C PHE A 657 -3.95 -20.66 -32.42
N SER A 658 -4.61 -21.59 -33.10
CA SER A 658 -3.92 -22.70 -33.80
C SER A 658 -3.19 -22.26 -35.07
N GLY A 659 -3.60 -21.12 -35.64
CA GLY A 659 -2.99 -20.51 -36.81
C GLY A 659 -1.80 -19.60 -36.50
N SER A 660 -1.27 -18.97 -37.56
CA SER A 660 -0.23 -17.94 -37.41
C SER A 660 -0.79 -16.68 -36.75
N LYS A 661 0.06 -15.99 -35.96
CA LYS A 661 -0.26 -14.69 -35.36
C LYS A 661 -0.72 -13.69 -36.43
N PRO A 662 -1.80 -12.92 -36.18
CA PRO A 662 -2.23 -11.85 -37.08
C PRO A 662 -1.10 -10.85 -37.35
N GLN A 663 -0.94 -10.51 -38.63
CA GLN A 663 0.07 -9.54 -39.09
C GLN A 663 -0.54 -8.27 -39.68
N ASN A 664 -1.87 -8.19 -39.79
CA ASN A 664 -2.52 -7.10 -40.50
C ASN A 664 -2.35 -5.75 -39.77
N LYS A 665 -2.03 -4.68 -40.50
CA LYS A 665 -1.84 -3.30 -40.02
C LYS A 665 -2.67 -2.27 -40.80
N ASP A 666 -3.55 -2.68 -41.73
CA ASP A 666 -4.25 -1.80 -42.68
C ASP A 666 -5.60 -1.25 -42.18
N ASN A 667 -5.94 -1.44 -40.90
CA ASN A 667 -7.21 -1.03 -40.29
C ASN A 667 -8.47 -1.64 -40.96
N ILE A 668 -8.32 -2.72 -41.73
CA ILE A 668 -9.43 -3.49 -42.32
C ILE A 668 -9.86 -4.62 -41.37
N GLU A 669 -11.16 -4.90 -41.30
CA GLU A 669 -11.69 -6.02 -40.53
C GLU A 669 -11.25 -7.37 -41.12
N PHE A 670 -10.86 -8.30 -40.27
CA PHE A 670 -10.56 -9.69 -40.64
C PHE A 670 -11.10 -10.67 -39.59
N THR A 671 -11.30 -11.92 -40.00
CA THR A 671 -11.81 -12.99 -39.12
C THR A 671 -10.66 -13.71 -38.41
N CYS A 672 -10.83 -13.96 -37.11
CA CYS A 672 -9.96 -14.84 -36.32
C CYS A 672 -10.84 -15.80 -35.51
N GLY A 673 -10.84 -17.08 -35.88
CA GLY A 673 -11.83 -18.04 -35.38
C GLY A 673 -13.24 -17.64 -35.80
N THR A 674 -14.13 -17.39 -34.83
CA THR A 674 -15.49 -16.86 -35.09
C THR A 674 -15.64 -15.36 -34.80
N ALA A 675 -14.59 -14.70 -34.29
CA ALA A 675 -14.58 -13.27 -34.03
C ALA A 675 -14.13 -12.46 -35.25
N LYS A 676 -14.55 -11.18 -35.32
CA LYS A 676 -13.99 -10.19 -36.26
C LYS A 676 -13.15 -9.16 -35.53
N LEU A 677 -11.96 -8.89 -36.08
CA LEU A 677 -10.94 -8.04 -35.48
C LEU A 677 -10.54 -6.93 -36.44
N ARG A 678 -10.13 -5.78 -35.90
CA ARG A 678 -9.62 -4.63 -36.67
C ARG A 678 -8.40 -4.03 -35.99
N TYR A 679 -7.34 -3.79 -36.75
CA TYR A 679 -6.10 -3.21 -36.22
C TYR A 679 -6.34 -1.79 -35.67
N THR A 680 -5.97 -1.56 -34.42
CA THR A 680 -6.20 -0.28 -33.71
C THR A 680 -4.94 0.10 -32.91
N PRO A 681 -3.93 0.71 -33.55
CA PRO A 681 -2.66 1.04 -32.88
C PRO A 681 -2.80 2.12 -31.82
N ASP A 682 -3.86 2.92 -31.89
CA ASP A 682 -4.13 4.08 -31.05
C ASP A 682 -4.98 3.77 -29.81
N ILE A 683 -5.17 2.49 -29.46
CA ILE A 683 -6.07 2.06 -28.36
C ILE A 683 -5.46 2.30 -26.97
N LEU A 684 -4.14 2.43 -26.85
CA LEU A 684 -3.50 2.65 -25.56
C LEU A 684 -3.84 4.02 -24.98
N TRP A 685 -3.79 4.14 -23.66
CA TRP A 685 -3.95 5.41 -22.95
C TRP A 685 -2.97 6.46 -23.47
N LYS A 686 -3.47 7.69 -23.64
CA LYS A 686 -2.71 8.84 -24.11
C LYS A 686 -2.81 9.95 -23.10
N ALA A 687 -1.67 10.53 -22.74
CA ALA A 687 -1.61 11.68 -21.86
C ALA A 687 -2.16 12.94 -22.54
N LYS A 688 -2.79 13.82 -21.75
CA LYS A 688 -3.36 15.11 -22.19
C LYS A 688 -4.28 15.00 -23.40
N HIS A 689 -4.95 13.85 -23.55
CA HIS A 689 -5.77 13.53 -24.70
C HIS A 689 -7.24 13.81 -24.41
N ASN A 690 -7.94 14.39 -25.39
CA ASN A 690 -9.38 14.64 -25.28
C ASN A 690 -10.15 13.38 -25.66
N TYR A 691 -10.82 12.78 -24.69
CA TYR A 691 -11.69 11.62 -24.88
C TYR A 691 -13.17 12.03 -24.90
N ALA A 692 -13.94 11.41 -25.79
CA ALA A 692 -15.39 11.52 -25.86
C ALA A 692 -16.09 10.37 -25.11
N VAL A 693 -17.34 10.58 -24.71
CA VAL A 693 -18.15 9.51 -24.09
C VAL A 693 -18.29 8.34 -25.06
N GLY A 694 -18.02 7.13 -24.59
CA GLY A 694 -18.02 5.90 -25.37
C GLY A 694 -16.66 5.52 -25.96
N ASP A 695 -15.67 6.40 -25.92
CA ASP A 695 -14.31 6.05 -26.34
C ASP A 695 -13.72 4.95 -25.46
N LEU A 696 -12.90 4.10 -26.07
CA LEU A 696 -12.23 3.00 -25.40
C LEU A 696 -10.74 3.30 -25.25
N CYS A 697 -10.20 2.87 -24.13
CA CYS A 697 -8.79 3.04 -23.78
C CYS A 697 -8.28 1.76 -23.14
N ALA A 698 -7.11 1.30 -23.56
CA ALA A 698 -6.40 0.20 -22.95
C ALA A 698 -5.20 0.74 -22.14
N ALA A 699 -5.06 0.30 -20.90
CA ALA A 699 -3.90 0.59 -20.07
C ALA A 699 -3.03 -0.66 -19.96
N SER A 700 -1.74 -0.52 -20.31
CA SER A 700 -0.74 -1.58 -20.16
C SER A 700 0.14 -1.24 -18.97
N GLN A 701 0.23 -2.13 -17.99
CA GLN A 701 1.16 -2.02 -16.86
C GLN A 701 2.30 -3.06 -16.97
N SER A 702 2.10 -4.14 -17.72
CA SER A 702 3.12 -5.17 -18.04
C SER A 702 2.82 -5.84 -19.39
N ASN A 703 3.86 -6.38 -20.02
CA ASN A 703 3.72 -7.23 -21.21
C ASN A 703 3.32 -8.67 -20.87
N PHE A 704 3.45 -9.08 -19.60
CA PHE A 704 3.10 -10.42 -19.17
C PHE A 704 1.61 -10.57 -18.81
N TYR A 705 0.94 -9.48 -18.41
CA TYR A 705 -0.48 -9.49 -18.06
C TYR A 705 -1.32 -8.88 -19.20
N PRO A 706 -2.54 -9.37 -19.44
CA PRO A 706 -3.45 -8.74 -20.39
C PRO A 706 -3.77 -7.28 -20.03
N LEU A 707 -4.03 -6.45 -21.04
CA LEU A 707 -4.33 -5.02 -20.87
C LEU A 707 -5.57 -4.81 -19.99
N ASN A 708 -5.55 -3.80 -19.12
CA ASN A 708 -6.77 -3.29 -18.50
C ASN A 708 -7.53 -2.45 -19.52
N LEU A 709 -8.85 -2.61 -19.59
CA LEU A 709 -9.66 -1.89 -20.55
C LEU A 709 -10.68 -0.97 -19.87
N PHE A 710 -10.78 0.25 -20.37
CA PHE A 710 -11.61 1.32 -19.84
C PHE A 710 -12.48 1.99 -20.91
N ARG A 711 -13.71 2.32 -20.52
CA ARG A 711 -14.68 3.04 -21.34
C ARG A 711 -14.90 4.43 -20.75
N CYS A 712 -14.79 5.46 -21.59
CA CYS A 712 -15.06 6.83 -21.17
C CYS A 712 -16.57 7.01 -20.92
N THR A 713 -16.95 7.36 -19.69
CA THR A 713 -18.34 7.65 -19.30
C THR A 713 -18.61 9.14 -19.16
N LYS A 714 -17.55 9.95 -18.99
CA LYS A 714 -17.60 11.41 -19.02
C LYS A 714 -16.45 11.96 -19.85
N ALA A 715 -16.79 12.67 -20.92
CA ALA A 715 -15.81 13.31 -21.81
C ALA A 715 -14.94 14.34 -21.05
N GLY A 716 -13.70 14.47 -21.48
CA GLY A 716 -12.72 15.35 -20.83
C GLY A 716 -11.32 15.18 -21.40
N GLN A 717 -10.34 15.74 -20.72
CA GLN A 717 -8.92 15.56 -21.01
C GLN A 717 -8.26 14.67 -19.94
N SER A 718 -7.54 13.63 -20.36
CA SER A 718 -6.75 12.77 -19.47
C SER A 718 -5.55 13.53 -18.85
N ASN A 719 -5.00 13.01 -17.75
CA ASN A 719 -3.81 13.54 -17.07
C ASN A 719 -2.51 13.38 -17.91
N GLY A 720 -1.40 13.86 -17.37
CA GLY A 720 -0.05 13.80 -17.92
C GLY A 720 0.32 15.07 -18.67
N TYR A 721 1.59 15.44 -18.61
CA TYR A 721 2.12 16.68 -19.16
C TYR A 721 3.26 16.45 -20.16
N PRO A 722 3.12 15.53 -21.14
CA PRO A 722 4.19 15.28 -22.10
C PRO A 722 4.61 16.58 -22.82
N PRO A 723 5.89 16.76 -23.15
CA PRO A 723 6.36 17.98 -23.77
C PRO A 723 5.73 18.18 -25.17
N THR A 724 5.18 19.37 -25.40
CA THR A 724 4.59 19.77 -26.70
C THR A 724 5.21 21.04 -27.28
N HIS A 725 6.20 21.62 -26.60
CA HIS A 725 6.83 22.87 -27.02
C HIS A 725 7.84 22.59 -28.14
N THR A 726 8.04 23.55 -29.04
CA THR A 726 8.99 23.43 -30.16
C THR A 726 10.19 24.37 -30.04
N SER A 727 10.37 24.98 -28.87
CA SER A 727 11.50 25.87 -28.55
C SER A 727 11.67 26.03 -27.05
N GLY A 728 12.90 26.23 -26.60
CA GLY A 728 13.23 26.43 -25.19
C GLY A 728 13.25 25.13 -24.38
N THR A 729 13.29 25.27 -23.06
CA THR A 729 13.27 24.18 -22.09
C THR A 729 12.04 24.36 -21.20
N VAL A 730 11.26 23.29 -20.99
CA VAL A 730 10.03 23.31 -20.19
C VAL A 730 10.01 22.12 -19.23
N LEU A 731 9.66 22.38 -17.98
CA LEU A 731 9.42 21.34 -16.97
C LEU A 731 8.16 20.55 -17.31
N GLU A 732 8.26 19.23 -17.20
CA GLU A 732 7.14 18.32 -17.31
C GLU A 732 6.38 18.21 -15.98
N GLY A 733 5.35 19.03 -15.77
CA GLY A 733 4.58 19.02 -14.52
C GLY A 733 3.84 20.33 -14.23
N VAL A 734 3.36 20.49 -12.99
CA VAL A 734 2.95 21.80 -12.46
C VAL A 734 4.16 22.37 -11.75
N ASN A 735 4.67 23.54 -12.17
CA ASN A 735 5.77 24.23 -11.48
C ASN A 735 5.40 24.46 -10.00
N ASP A 736 5.80 23.57 -9.11
CA ASP A 736 5.94 23.84 -7.68
C ASP A 736 7.39 23.59 -7.28
N ALA A 737 7.94 24.52 -6.49
CA ALA A 737 9.36 24.56 -6.17
C ALA A 737 9.82 23.44 -5.18
N VAL A 738 8.93 22.51 -4.83
CA VAL A 738 9.19 21.44 -3.84
C VAL A 738 9.31 20.07 -4.54
N ASN A 739 8.56 19.86 -5.61
CA ASN A 739 8.51 18.61 -6.39
C ASN A 739 9.46 18.60 -7.62
N GLU A 740 10.21 19.68 -7.85
CA GLU A 740 11.16 19.79 -8.97
C GLU A 740 12.25 18.69 -9.09
N PRO A 741 12.82 18.09 -8.02
CA PRO A 741 14.02 17.27 -8.19
C PRO A 741 13.79 15.94 -8.91
N ASP A 742 12.55 15.47 -9.01
CA ASP A 742 12.22 14.16 -9.59
C ASP A 742 11.54 14.27 -10.98
N GLU A 743 11.22 15.47 -11.49
CA GLU A 743 10.51 15.69 -12.76
C GLU A 743 11.45 15.96 -13.96
N CYS A 744 10.94 15.78 -15.20
CA CYS A 744 11.75 15.91 -16.42
C CYS A 744 11.77 17.34 -17.00
N TRP A 745 12.95 17.93 -17.17
CA TRP A 745 13.12 19.17 -17.97
C TRP A 745 13.41 18.85 -19.43
N TRP A 746 12.44 19.11 -20.31
CA TRP A 746 12.56 18.79 -21.72
C TRP A 746 13.02 19.98 -22.54
N SER A 747 14.03 19.79 -23.39
CA SER A 747 14.39 20.74 -24.45
C SER A 747 14.06 20.15 -25.81
N PHE A 748 13.34 20.90 -26.65
CA PHE A 748 13.05 20.47 -28.02
C PHE A 748 14.32 20.34 -28.85
N VAL A 749 14.47 19.20 -29.56
CA VAL A 749 15.61 18.92 -30.44
C VAL A 749 15.20 19.09 -31.90
N SER A 750 14.25 18.28 -32.37
CA SER A 750 13.82 18.26 -33.77
C SER A 750 12.61 17.35 -33.99
N PRO A 751 11.91 17.45 -35.14
CA PRO A 751 10.96 16.41 -35.56
C PRO A 751 11.63 15.03 -35.71
N LYS A 752 10.98 13.96 -35.25
CA LYS A 752 11.48 12.58 -35.28
C LYS A 752 11.92 12.13 -36.67
N ALA A 753 11.10 12.41 -37.67
CA ALA A 753 11.33 12.01 -39.06
C ALA A 753 12.63 12.59 -39.65
N SER A 754 13.17 13.66 -39.06
CA SER A 754 14.42 14.29 -39.49
C SER A 754 15.63 13.86 -38.66
N TRP A 755 15.45 13.04 -37.63
CA TRP A 755 16.47 12.79 -36.60
C TRP A 755 16.87 11.33 -36.43
N CYS A 756 15.94 10.39 -36.61
CA CYS A 756 16.21 8.95 -36.53
C CYS A 756 15.42 8.14 -37.56
N ASN A 757 15.97 6.98 -37.94
CA ASN A 757 15.33 5.97 -38.78
C ASN A 757 14.52 4.98 -37.92
N GLU A 758 13.55 4.29 -38.53
CA GLU A 758 12.81 3.23 -37.85
C GLU A 758 13.53 1.88 -37.99
N TRP A 759 13.57 1.10 -36.91
CA TRP A 759 14.21 -0.22 -36.87
C TRP A 759 13.53 -1.21 -37.82
N ASN A 760 14.35 -2.03 -38.49
CA ASN A 760 13.93 -3.22 -39.20
C ASN A 760 14.91 -4.36 -38.92
N ALA A 761 14.39 -5.59 -38.84
CA ALA A 761 15.20 -6.79 -38.67
C ALA A 761 16.27 -6.89 -39.76
N ASN A 762 17.52 -7.17 -39.35
CA ASN A 762 18.67 -7.35 -40.24
C ASN A 762 19.01 -6.12 -41.13
N MET A 763 18.61 -4.90 -40.75
CA MET A 763 18.97 -3.70 -41.51
C MET A 763 20.47 -3.37 -41.40
N SER A 764 21.03 -2.80 -42.47
CA SER A 764 22.39 -2.24 -42.47
C SER A 764 22.37 -0.83 -41.91
N VAL A 765 23.35 -0.50 -41.07
CA VAL A 765 23.44 0.76 -40.34
C VAL A 765 24.84 1.34 -40.37
N THR A 766 24.94 2.67 -40.33
CA THR A 766 26.20 3.42 -40.36
C THR A 766 26.45 4.11 -39.01
N ALA A 767 27.70 4.17 -38.57
CA ALA A 767 28.08 4.91 -37.37
C ALA A 767 27.59 6.37 -37.44
N GLY A 768 26.99 6.83 -36.34
CA GLY A 768 26.33 8.15 -36.23
C GLY A 768 24.84 8.14 -36.57
N GLU A 769 24.31 7.09 -37.19
CA GLU A 769 22.86 6.95 -37.41
C GLU A 769 22.13 6.72 -36.07
N ARG A 770 20.87 7.15 -36.01
CA ARG A 770 19.98 6.93 -34.87
C ARG A 770 18.78 6.12 -35.29
N ILE A 771 18.35 5.21 -34.43
CA ILE A 771 17.34 4.21 -34.72
C ILE A 771 16.30 4.21 -33.60
N HIS A 772 15.05 4.44 -33.94
CA HIS A 772 13.92 4.29 -33.05
C HIS A 772 13.25 2.93 -33.30
N ILE A 773 12.77 2.28 -32.24
CA ILE A 773 12.09 0.99 -32.28
C ILE A 773 10.62 1.23 -31.92
N PRO A 774 9.71 1.48 -32.88
CA PRO A 774 8.32 1.86 -32.61
C PRO A 774 7.57 0.90 -31.71
N THR A 775 7.90 -0.38 -31.84
CA THR A 775 7.18 -1.43 -31.11
C THR A 775 7.57 -1.47 -29.66
N GLU A 776 8.70 -0.88 -29.26
CA GLU A 776 9.25 -0.93 -27.90
C GLU A 776 9.40 0.46 -27.28
N GLY A 777 9.43 1.48 -28.13
CA GLY A 777 9.70 2.85 -27.76
C GLY A 777 11.16 3.08 -27.39
N ARG A 778 12.14 2.28 -27.82
CA ARG A 778 13.57 2.52 -27.51
C ARG A 778 14.28 3.24 -28.65
N ILE A 779 15.29 4.05 -28.31
CA ILE A 779 16.10 4.82 -29.25
C ILE A 779 17.58 4.49 -29.05
N TYR A 780 18.26 4.18 -30.14
CA TYR A 780 19.67 3.83 -30.15
C TYR A 780 20.47 4.72 -31.10
N GLU A 781 21.73 4.95 -30.76
CA GLU A 781 22.75 5.51 -31.66
C GLU A 781 23.72 4.42 -32.10
N VAL A 782 24.07 4.43 -33.38
CA VAL A 782 25.01 3.48 -33.95
C VAL A 782 26.43 3.96 -33.68
N VAL A 783 27.15 3.25 -32.81
CA VAL A 783 28.56 3.54 -32.47
C VAL A 783 29.51 2.93 -33.51
N LYS A 784 29.15 1.75 -34.04
CA LYS A 784 29.93 1.05 -35.07
C LYS A 784 28.99 0.54 -36.16
N SER A 785 29.30 0.87 -37.42
CA SER A 785 28.56 0.39 -38.60
C SER A 785 28.50 -1.13 -38.66
N GLY A 786 27.42 -1.67 -39.21
CA GLY A 786 27.23 -3.12 -39.34
C GLY A 786 25.83 -3.49 -39.81
N VAL A 787 25.47 -4.75 -39.59
CA VAL A 787 24.13 -5.30 -39.84
C VAL A 787 23.54 -5.70 -38.49
N LEU A 788 22.35 -5.20 -38.19
CA LEU A 788 21.64 -5.52 -36.95
C LEU A 788 21.18 -6.98 -36.92
N THR A 789 20.82 -7.48 -35.74
CA THR A 789 20.19 -8.80 -35.59
C THR A 789 18.75 -8.83 -36.11
N GLU A 790 18.20 -10.05 -36.17
CA GLU A 790 16.77 -10.28 -36.39
C GLU A 790 15.91 -9.67 -35.25
N TYR A 791 16.41 -9.71 -34.02
CA TYR A 791 15.72 -9.19 -32.84
C TYR A 791 16.29 -7.85 -32.37
N PRO A 792 15.48 -6.97 -31.79
CA PRO A 792 15.94 -5.73 -31.20
C PRO A 792 16.72 -5.97 -29.89
N PRO A 793 17.62 -5.04 -29.52
CA PRO A 793 18.39 -5.13 -28.27
C PRO A 793 17.53 -4.85 -27.02
N TYR A 794 17.65 -5.71 -26.00
CA TYR A 794 16.86 -5.64 -24.77
C TYR A 794 17.64 -5.42 -23.47
N ASP A 795 18.86 -5.97 -23.37
CA ASP A 795 19.73 -5.82 -22.20
C ASP A 795 20.70 -4.64 -22.39
N THR A 796 20.18 -3.43 -22.21
CA THR A 796 20.91 -2.19 -22.48
C THR A 796 20.65 -1.16 -21.39
N PHE A 797 21.70 -0.77 -20.69
CA PHE A 797 21.66 0.33 -19.72
C PHE A 797 21.72 1.67 -20.44
N TRP A 798 21.20 2.74 -19.83
CA TRP A 798 21.29 4.10 -20.36
C TRP A 798 22.73 4.46 -20.71
N PHE A 799 22.94 4.93 -21.94
CA PHE A 799 24.24 5.24 -22.55
C PHE A 799 25.25 4.08 -22.65
N GLY A 800 24.86 2.88 -22.23
CA GLY A 800 25.62 1.66 -22.40
C GLY A 800 25.73 1.24 -23.87
N LYS A 801 26.87 0.65 -24.22
CA LYS A 801 27.15 0.12 -25.56
C LYS A 801 26.94 -1.40 -25.58
N SER A 802 26.16 -1.89 -26.53
CA SER A 802 25.87 -3.31 -26.69
C SER A 802 26.04 -3.75 -28.15
N GLU A 803 26.55 -4.96 -28.34
CA GLU A 803 26.64 -5.58 -29.67
C GLU A 803 25.24 -5.97 -30.16
N CYS A 804 24.94 -5.67 -31.42
CA CYS A 804 23.71 -6.07 -32.09
C CYS A 804 24.06 -6.50 -33.52
N GLY A 805 24.21 -7.81 -33.70
CA GLY A 805 24.69 -8.40 -34.94
C GLY A 805 26.17 -8.07 -35.13
N THR A 806 26.52 -7.38 -36.21
CA THR A 806 27.89 -6.89 -36.44
C THR A 806 28.10 -5.41 -36.10
N ALA A 807 27.02 -4.72 -35.68
CA ALA A 807 27.04 -3.33 -35.24
C ALA A 807 27.20 -3.21 -33.71
N ILE A 808 27.59 -2.02 -33.25
CA ILE A 808 27.55 -1.64 -31.82
C ILE A 808 26.56 -0.50 -31.66
N LEU A 809 25.59 -0.66 -30.77
CA LEU A 809 24.55 0.32 -30.48
C LEU A 809 24.72 0.90 -29.08
N ARG A 810 24.38 2.17 -28.90
CA ARG A 810 24.29 2.86 -27.61
C ARG A 810 22.84 3.22 -27.32
N PHE A 811 22.31 2.82 -26.16
CA PHE A 811 20.95 3.20 -25.75
C PHE A 811 20.91 4.67 -25.33
N ILE A 812 20.12 5.50 -26.00
CA ILE A 812 20.15 6.96 -25.80
C ILE A 812 18.80 7.58 -25.51
N GLY A 813 17.68 6.88 -25.69
CA GLY A 813 16.37 7.48 -25.53
C GLY A 813 15.21 6.51 -25.53
N ALA A 814 14.02 7.00 -25.17
CA ALA A 814 12.79 6.22 -25.25
C ALA A 814 11.54 7.07 -25.56
N THR A 815 10.49 6.50 -26.13
CA THR A 815 9.17 7.12 -26.28
C THR A 815 8.59 7.45 -24.92
N TRP A 816 8.00 8.64 -24.79
CA TRP A 816 7.35 9.07 -23.56
C TRP A 816 6.29 8.09 -23.12
N THR A 817 6.40 7.65 -21.88
CA THR A 817 5.40 6.85 -21.18
C THR A 817 5.17 7.45 -19.82
N HIS A 818 3.99 7.21 -19.23
CA HIS A 818 3.68 7.71 -17.89
C HIS A 818 4.68 7.15 -16.85
N HIS A 819 5.09 7.99 -15.88
CA HIS A 819 5.93 7.60 -14.73
C HIS A 819 7.24 6.85 -15.08
N ALA A 820 7.76 7.04 -16.28
CA ALA A 820 9.01 6.44 -16.71
C ALA A 820 10.21 7.31 -16.34
N TRP A 821 11.25 6.66 -15.81
CA TRP A 821 12.51 7.30 -15.49
C TRP A 821 13.40 7.48 -16.72
N TYR A 822 14.05 8.63 -16.83
CA TYR A 822 14.97 9.01 -17.87
C TYR A 822 16.29 9.52 -17.27
N ALA A 823 17.41 9.05 -17.82
CA ALA A 823 18.73 9.56 -17.47
C ALA A 823 18.95 10.95 -18.08
N LYS A 824 19.62 11.85 -17.35
CA LYS A 824 20.03 13.17 -17.84
C LYS A 824 20.77 13.04 -19.17
N GLY A 825 20.42 13.89 -20.13
CA GLY A 825 21.01 13.90 -21.47
C GLY A 825 20.40 12.89 -22.45
N SER A 826 19.47 12.04 -21.98
CA SER A 826 18.74 11.09 -22.83
C SER A 826 17.71 11.80 -23.70
N PHE A 827 17.22 11.08 -24.71
CA PHE A 827 16.24 11.58 -25.66
C PHE A 827 14.87 10.97 -25.43
N CYS A 828 13.83 11.76 -25.67
CA CYS A 828 12.44 11.33 -25.55
C CYS A 828 11.68 11.57 -26.85
N GLU A 829 10.95 10.56 -27.32
CA GLU A 829 10.05 10.70 -28.47
C GLU A 829 8.62 10.95 -28.01
N VAL A 830 8.02 12.04 -28.49
CA VAL A 830 6.66 12.45 -28.14
C VAL A 830 5.94 12.96 -29.37
N MET A 831 4.88 12.27 -29.79
CA MET A 831 3.99 12.71 -30.87
C MET A 831 4.75 13.11 -32.16
N GLY A 832 5.81 12.38 -32.50
CA GLY A 832 6.62 12.65 -33.69
C GLY A 832 7.69 13.73 -33.52
N ASN A 833 7.95 14.19 -32.29
CA ASN A 833 9.03 15.12 -31.94
C ASN A 833 10.05 14.46 -31.00
N ILE A 834 11.29 14.93 -31.04
CA ILE A 834 12.38 14.49 -30.17
C ILE A 834 12.73 15.62 -29.21
N TYR A 835 12.85 15.25 -27.94
CA TYR A 835 13.27 16.11 -26.83
C TYR A 835 14.52 15.52 -26.19
N GLN A 836 15.32 16.36 -25.55
CA GLN A 836 16.43 15.93 -24.70
C GLN A 836 16.12 16.30 -23.25
N LEU A 837 16.32 15.35 -22.34
CA LEU A 837 16.26 15.62 -20.91
C LEU A 837 17.48 16.43 -20.50
N VAL A 838 17.26 17.59 -19.91
CA VAL A 838 18.31 18.49 -19.42
C VAL A 838 18.23 18.62 -17.89
N ASN A 839 19.24 19.25 -17.28
CA ASN A 839 19.38 19.49 -15.83
C ASN A 839 19.73 18.28 -14.94
N HIS A 840 18.86 17.28 -14.82
CA HIS A 840 19.05 16.10 -13.96
C HIS A 840 18.31 14.87 -14.52
N ASP A 841 18.48 13.71 -13.87
CA ASP A 841 17.65 12.54 -14.12
C ASP A 841 16.22 12.84 -13.67
N GLY A 842 15.21 12.34 -14.36
CA GLY A 842 13.82 12.69 -14.06
C GLY A 842 12.84 11.59 -14.41
N THR A 843 11.64 11.68 -13.85
CA THR A 843 10.52 10.78 -14.07
C THR A 843 9.40 11.56 -14.74
N THR A 844 8.83 10.99 -15.80
CA THR A 844 7.71 11.60 -16.53
C THR A 844 6.42 11.58 -15.71
N THR A 845 5.47 12.44 -16.06
CA THR A 845 4.18 12.58 -15.36
C THR A 845 3.11 11.65 -15.90
N GLY A 846 1.89 11.73 -15.36
CA GLY A 846 0.71 11.06 -15.89
C GLY A 846 0.35 9.78 -15.14
N VAL A 847 -0.94 9.48 -15.06
CA VAL A 847 -1.45 8.35 -14.28
C VAL A 847 -2.43 7.58 -15.15
N LEU A 848 -2.24 6.26 -15.23
CA LEU A 848 -3.19 5.40 -15.93
C LEU A 848 -4.53 5.35 -15.18
N PRO A 849 -5.66 5.19 -15.90
CA PRO A 849 -6.92 4.88 -15.25
C PRO A 849 -6.79 3.62 -14.38
N THR A 850 -7.36 3.67 -13.18
CA THR A 850 -7.41 2.54 -12.25
C THR A 850 -8.83 2.00 -12.15
N ARG A 851 -8.97 0.75 -11.72
CA ARG A 851 -10.28 0.19 -11.35
C ARG A 851 -10.81 0.98 -10.15
N GLY A 852 -12.05 1.46 -10.22
CA GLY A 852 -12.70 2.15 -9.11
C GLY A 852 -12.85 1.26 -7.87
N ASN A 853 -12.63 1.83 -6.69
CA ASN A 853 -12.79 1.18 -5.39
C ASN A 853 -14.28 1.18 -5.00
N PRO A 854 -14.81 0.12 -4.33
CA PRO A 854 -16.21 0.10 -3.92
C PRO A 854 -16.52 1.04 -2.75
N PHE A 855 -15.53 1.71 -2.15
CA PHE A 855 -15.68 2.58 -0.99
C PHE A 855 -15.63 4.07 -1.36
N CYS A 856 -16.34 4.87 -0.57
CA CYS A 856 -16.29 6.33 -0.58
C CYS A 856 -16.23 6.86 0.84
N VAL A 857 -15.28 7.76 1.08
CA VAL A 857 -15.18 8.53 2.32
C VAL A 857 -16.07 9.75 2.22
N ASP A 858 -17.12 9.80 3.04
CA ASP A 858 -18.13 10.86 3.08
C ASP A 858 -18.18 11.47 4.49
N GLY A 859 -17.40 12.52 4.71
CA GLY A 859 -17.28 13.15 6.03
C GLY A 859 -16.62 12.20 7.02
N ASP A 860 -17.38 11.77 8.04
CA ASP A 860 -16.95 10.80 9.06
C ASP A 860 -17.41 9.36 8.79
N ILE A 861 -18.10 9.13 7.67
CA ILE A 861 -18.76 7.87 7.32
C ILE A 861 -18.08 7.29 6.09
N ILE A 862 -17.94 5.96 6.05
CA ILE A 862 -17.50 5.26 4.84
C ILE A 862 -18.67 4.47 4.29
N TRP A 863 -18.94 4.71 3.01
CA TRP A 863 -19.96 4.03 2.24
C TRP A 863 -19.35 2.97 1.36
N GLU A 864 -19.99 1.80 1.28
CA GLU A 864 -19.73 0.79 0.26
C GLU A 864 -20.83 0.84 -0.80
N TYR A 865 -20.43 0.90 -2.07
CA TYR A 865 -21.33 0.77 -3.20
C TYR A 865 -21.94 -0.63 -3.24
N LYS A 866 -23.26 -0.73 -3.37
CA LYS A 866 -23.97 -2.02 -3.47
C LYS A 866 -24.62 -2.24 -4.83
N SER A 867 -25.25 -1.23 -5.43
CA SER A 867 -25.93 -1.37 -6.74
C SER A 867 -26.35 -0.01 -7.34
N GLY A 868 -26.77 0.01 -8.61
CA GLY A 868 -27.21 1.20 -9.33
C GLY A 868 -28.41 1.01 -10.24
N TYR A 869 -29.06 2.12 -10.61
CA TYR A 869 -30.15 2.13 -11.59
C TYR A 869 -29.62 1.85 -13.01
N THR A 870 -29.82 0.64 -13.53
CA THR A 870 -29.51 0.33 -14.94
C THR A 870 -30.59 0.90 -15.88
N SER A 871 -30.24 1.90 -16.70
CA SER A 871 -30.99 2.23 -17.93
C SER A 871 -30.46 1.35 -19.09
N PRO A 872 -31.26 1.01 -20.12
CA PRO A 872 -31.03 -0.20 -20.90
C PRO A 872 -30.01 -0.02 -22.04
N VAL A 873 -29.30 -1.14 -22.31
CA VAL A 873 -28.42 -1.45 -23.46
C VAL A 873 -26.95 -1.04 -23.33
N VAL A 874 -26.07 -1.97 -22.93
CA VAL A 874 -25.20 -2.79 -23.79
C VAL A 874 -24.92 -4.10 -23.06
N VAL A 875 -24.94 -5.22 -23.79
CA VAL A 875 -24.68 -6.58 -23.31
C VAL A 875 -23.24 -6.71 -22.83
N ASP A 876 -23.09 -7.07 -21.55
CA ASP A 876 -21.83 -7.42 -20.89
C ASP A 876 -21.42 -8.86 -21.26
N PRO A 877 -20.14 -9.12 -21.58
CA PRO A 877 -19.55 -10.46 -21.72
C PRO A 877 -18.94 -10.98 -20.39
N ASP A 878 -19.80 -11.16 -19.39
CA ASP A 878 -19.71 -11.95 -18.14
C ASP A 878 -18.58 -11.74 -17.09
N PRO A 879 -18.84 -12.01 -15.78
CA PRO A 879 -20.10 -12.40 -15.15
C PRO A 879 -20.65 -11.33 -14.17
N PRO A 880 -21.99 -11.23 -14.01
CA PRO A 880 -22.62 -10.34 -13.05
C PRO A 880 -22.44 -10.81 -11.59
N ASP A 881 -22.29 -9.83 -10.72
CA ASP A 881 -22.37 -9.90 -9.26
C ASP A 881 -23.81 -10.21 -8.76
N PRO A 882 -24.07 -10.39 -7.45
CA PRO A 882 -24.45 -11.61 -6.79
C PRO A 882 -25.97 -11.59 -6.51
N SER A 883 -26.80 -11.74 -7.53
CA SER A 883 -28.17 -12.23 -7.32
C SER A 883 -28.31 -13.67 -7.84
N GLY A 884 -27.27 -14.48 -7.61
CA GLY A 884 -26.85 -15.70 -8.30
C GLY A 884 -27.84 -16.87 -8.37
N ALA A 885 -29.09 -16.60 -8.72
CA ALA A 885 -30.14 -17.57 -8.91
C ALA A 885 -30.30 -17.88 -10.40
N VAL A 886 -29.72 -19.00 -10.83
CA VAL A 886 -29.85 -19.48 -12.21
C VAL A 886 -31.30 -19.92 -12.43
N GLY A 887 -31.95 -19.49 -13.51
CA GLY A 887 -33.28 -19.99 -13.88
C GLY A 887 -33.21 -21.49 -14.13
N TRP A 888 -34.13 -22.27 -13.57
CA TRP A 888 -34.08 -23.74 -13.69
C TRP A 888 -34.16 -24.16 -15.17
N GLN A 889 -33.07 -24.73 -15.69
CA GLN A 889 -33.02 -25.32 -17.03
C GLN A 889 -32.78 -26.83 -16.87
N ALA A 890 -33.62 -27.64 -17.50
CA ALA A 890 -33.40 -29.08 -17.53
C ALA A 890 -32.07 -29.36 -18.24
N ASN A 891 -31.20 -30.16 -17.62
CA ASN A 891 -29.91 -30.66 -18.13
C ASN A 891 -28.66 -29.75 -17.95
N THR A 892 -28.68 -28.74 -17.08
CA THR A 892 -27.46 -27.99 -16.70
C THR A 892 -26.93 -28.47 -15.34
N PRO A 893 -25.64 -28.86 -15.22
CA PRO A 893 -25.07 -29.22 -13.92
C PRO A 893 -24.94 -27.98 -13.03
N PHE A 894 -25.51 -28.04 -11.82
CA PHE A 894 -25.42 -26.98 -10.81
C PHE A 894 -24.28 -27.28 -9.83
N ALA A 895 -23.49 -26.28 -9.47
CA ALA A 895 -22.48 -26.41 -8.43
C ALA A 895 -23.15 -26.43 -7.03
N VAL A 896 -22.48 -27.00 -6.03
CA VAL A 896 -22.92 -26.93 -4.63
C VAL A 896 -22.96 -25.46 -4.19
N ASP A 897 -23.93 -25.11 -3.35
CA ASP A 897 -24.26 -23.76 -2.90
C ASP A 897 -24.69 -22.78 -4.00
N THR A 898 -24.98 -23.29 -5.20
CA THR A 898 -25.61 -22.49 -6.27
C THR A 898 -27.05 -22.14 -5.89
N THR A 899 -27.43 -20.88 -6.02
CA THR A 899 -28.83 -20.49 -5.90
C THR A 899 -29.55 -20.77 -7.23
N ILE A 900 -30.76 -21.30 -7.18
CA ILE A 900 -31.61 -21.60 -8.33
C ILE A 900 -32.97 -20.94 -8.15
N LYS A 901 -33.55 -20.47 -9.26
CA LYS A 901 -34.87 -19.84 -9.29
C LYS A 901 -35.87 -20.71 -10.03
N SER A 902 -36.97 -21.06 -9.37
CA SER A 902 -38.11 -21.75 -9.97
C SER A 902 -39.38 -20.97 -9.66
N GLY A 903 -40.00 -20.39 -10.71
CA GLY A 903 -41.09 -19.43 -10.53
C GLY A 903 -40.67 -18.19 -9.73
N THR A 904 -41.46 -17.84 -8.71
CA THR A 904 -41.18 -16.75 -7.75
C THR A 904 -40.34 -17.20 -6.56
N HIS A 905 -39.69 -18.37 -6.57
CA HIS A 905 -39.02 -18.94 -5.40
C HIS A 905 -37.52 -19.15 -5.66
N LEU A 906 -36.69 -18.88 -4.65
CA LEU A 906 -35.23 -19.06 -4.63
C LEU A 906 -34.84 -20.22 -3.72
N TYR A 907 -33.91 -21.04 -4.21
CA TYR A 907 -33.40 -22.20 -3.48
C TYR A 907 -31.87 -22.28 -3.58
N VAL A 908 -31.19 -22.85 -2.60
CA VAL A 908 -29.75 -23.14 -2.66
C VAL A 908 -29.52 -24.65 -2.79
N VAL A 909 -28.65 -25.05 -3.71
CA VAL A 909 -28.31 -26.45 -4.01
C VAL A 909 -27.32 -26.97 -2.95
N GLN A 910 -27.68 -27.99 -2.17
CA GLN A 910 -26.78 -28.65 -1.21
C GLN A 910 -26.56 -30.13 -1.57
N MET A 911 -25.32 -30.62 -1.40
CA MET A 911 -24.99 -32.04 -1.56
C MET A 911 -25.32 -32.82 -0.29
N GLY A 912 -26.24 -33.79 -0.38
CA GLY A 912 -26.44 -34.78 0.68
C GLY A 912 -25.44 -35.93 0.54
N THR A 913 -24.67 -36.22 1.59
CA THR A 913 -23.83 -37.43 1.64
C THR A 913 -24.70 -38.69 1.64
N SER A 914 -24.28 -39.67 0.84
CA SER A 914 -24.93 -40.95 0.58
C SER A 914 -25.36 -41.71 1.84
N GLY A 915 -26.62 -42.10 1.88
CA GLY A 915 -27.14 -43.16 2.73
C GLY A 915 -28.55 -43.50 2.26
N SER A 916 -28.83 -44.78 1.99
CA SER A 916 -30.10 -45.31 1.48
C SER A 916 -31.27 -45.21 2.48
N SER A 917 -31.39 -44.12 3.22
CA SER A 917 -32.39 -43.90 4.24
C SER A 917 -33.20 -42.65 3.93
N GLN A 918 -34.51 -42.76 4.19
CA GLN A 918 -35.55 -41.79 3.89
C GLN A 918 -35.19 -40.34 4.24
N PRO A 919 -35.79 -39.33 3.57
CA PRO A 919 -35.53 -37.92 3.84
C PRO A 919 -35.79 -37.62 5.32
N THR A 920 -34.74 -37.35 6.10
CA THR A 920 -34.88 -37.05 7.52
C THR A 920 -35.26 -35.57 7.68
N ALA A 921 -36.27 -35.30 8.51
CA ALA A 921 -36.76 -33.96 8.91
C ALA A 921 -36.75 -32.84 7.84
N THR A 922 -37.53 -32.99 6.77
CA THR A 922 -37.72 -31.95 5.74
C THR A 922 -38.77 -30.93 6.17
N ALA A 923 -38.43 -29.64 6.20
CA ALA A 923 -39.35 -28.55 6.55
C ALA A 923 -40.43 -28.32 5.47
N VAL A 924 -41.62 -27.85 5.85
CA VAL A 924 -42.70 -27.51 4.90
C VAL A 924 -42.23 -26.46 3.90
N GLY A 925 -42.51 -26.64 2.61
CA GLY A 925 -42.06 -25.80 1.49
C GLY A 925 -40.69 -26.16 0.92
N THR A 926 -39.95 -27.09 1.54
CA THR A 926 -38.65 -27.53 1.00
C THR A 926 -38.86 -28.38 -0.25
N VAL A 927 -38.17 -28.06 -1.34
CA VAL A 927 -38.17 -28.87 -2.56
C VAL A 927 -37.00 -29.85 -2.54
N ILE A 928 -37.27 -31.13 -2.76
CA ILE A 928 -36.24 -32.17 -2.90
C ILE A 928 -36.30 -32.77 -4.31
N MET A 929 -35.17 -33.25 -4.82
CA MET A 929 -35.15 -33.98 -6.09
C MET A 929 -35.23 -35.49 -5.82
N ASP A 930 -36.23 -36.16 -6.38
CA ASP A 930 -36.33 -37.62 -6.42
C ASP A 930 -36.17 -38.09 -7.87
N GLY A 931 -34.94 -38.50 -8.23
CA GLY A 931 -34.55 -38.68 -9.62
C GLY A 931 -34.60 -37.34 -10.37
N GLU A 932 -35.36 -37.30 -11.47
CA GLU A 932 -35.57 -36.08 -12.29
C GLU A 932 -36.75 -35.22 -11.80
N ILE A 933 -37.45 -35.61 -10.73
CA ILE A 933 -38.73 -34.99 -10.34
C ILE A 933 -38.53 -34.10 -9.10
N PRO A 934 -38.81 -32.78 -9.20
CA PRO A 934 -38.84 -31.88 -8.05
C PRO A 934 -40.10 -32.09 -7.21
N LEU A 935 -39.92 -32.23 -5.90
CA LEU A 935 -40.98 -32.54 -4.94
C LEU A 935 -40.99 -31.54 -3.79
N GLU A 936 -42.06 -30.78 -3.61
CA GLU A 936 -42.23 -29.86 -2.49
C GLU A 936 -42.82 -30.58 -1.27
N CYS A 937 -42.18 -30.48 -0.11
CA CYS A 937 -42.71 -31.03 1.15
C CYS A 937 -43.89 -30.20 1.65
N LEU A 938 -45.09 -30.77 1.70
CA LEU A 938 -46.29 -30.12 2.25
C LEU A 938 -46.42 -30.30 3.77
N GLY A 939 -45.44 -30.95 4.41
CA GLY A 939 -45.38 -31.18 5.84
C GLY A 939 -45.94 -32.52 6.30
N ARG A 940 -45.92 -32.72 7.62
CA ARG A 940 -46.45 -33.92 8.28
C ARG A 940 -47.91 -33.68 8.67
N HIS A 941 -48.77 -34.60 8.27
CA HIS A 941 -50.20 -34.55 8.52
C HIS A 941 -50.65 -35.87 9.15
N ALA A 942 -51.58 -35.81 10.09
CA ALA A 942 -52.13 -37.01 10.70
C ALA A 942 -52.93 -37.80 9.66
N LEU A 943 -52.75 -39.13 9.62
CA LEU A 943 -53.60 -40.06 8.87
C LEU A 943 -54.93 -40.25 9.59
N THR A 944 -55.64 -39.14 9.80
CA THR A 944 -56.91 -39.11 10.48
C THR A 944 -57.91 -38.42 9.58
N TRP A 945 -58.97 -39.14 9.26
CA TRP A 945 -60.10 -38.56 8.57
C TRP A 945 -60.83 -37.56 9.47
N ARG A 946 -61.60 -36.64 8.89
CA ARG A 946 -62.31 -35.64 9.68
C ARG A 946 -63.37 -36.26 10.58
N VAL A 947 -63.47 -35.74 11.79
CA VAL A 947 -64.56 -35.99 12.74
C VAL A 947 -65.76 -35.10 12.41
N ALA A 948 -66.96 -35.69 12.33
CA ALA A 948 -68.21 -34.98 12.07
C ALA A 948 -68.59 -34.08 13.27
N GLY A 949 -69.00 -32.83 13.01
CA GLY A 949 -69.31 -31.86 14.07
C GLY A 949 -68.08 -31.20 14.70
N ASN A 950 -66.87 -31.46 14.18
CA ASN A 950 -65.64 -30.85 14.66
C ASN A 950 -65.28 -29.57 13.87
N THR A 951 -64.54 -28.66 14.50
CA THR A 951 -64.09 -27.40 13.89
C THR A 951 -62.71 -27.55 13.24
N TYR A 952 -62.55 -26.98 12.04
CA TYR A 952 -61.29 -26.96 11.28
C TYR A 952 -60.95 -25.54 10.86
N ALA A 953 -59.67 -25.20 10.86
CA ALA A 953 -59.11 -23.93 10.42
C ALA A 953 -58.77 -23.96 8.93
N VAL A 954 -58.66 -22.77 8.30
CA VAL A 954 -58.14 -22.67 6.92
C VAL A 954 -56.71 -23.16 6.92
N GLY A 955 -56.40 -24.07 6.01
CA GLY A 955 -55.09 -24.70 5.91
C GLY A 955 -55.04 -26.12 6.47
N ASP A 956 -55.99 -26.52 7.32
CA ASP A 956 -56.03 -27.87 7.88
C ASP A 956 -56.14 -28.91 6.77
N ILE A 957 -55.21 -29.87 6.77
CA ILE A 957 -55.22 -30.99 5.84
C ILE A 957 -55.67 -32.23 6.61
N ILE A 958 -56.65 -32.90 6.04
CA ILE A 958 -57.07 -34.23 6.47
C ILE A 958 -56.74 -35.20 5.35
N CYS A 959 -56.27 -36.38 5.74
CA CYS A 959 -55.91 -37.40 4.79
C CYS A 959 -56.20 -38.78 5.36
N ASP A 960 -56.58 -39.69 4.47
CA ASP A 960 -56.43 -41.11 4.67
C ASP A 960 -55.23 -41.63 3.85
N ASN A 961 -55.07 -42.95 3.77
CA ASN A 961 -53.94 -43.57 3.07
C ASN A 961 -53.92 -43.32 1.55
N THR A 962 -54.99 -42.75 0.97
CA THR A 962 -55.23 -42.66 -0.48
C THR A 962 -55.85 -41.34 -0.97
N PHE A 963 -56.46 -40.55 -0.08
CA PHE A 963 -57.20 -39.34 -0.45
C PHE A 963 -56.91 -38.19 0.52
N VAL A 964 -56.62 -37.01 -0.03
CA VAL A 964 -56.14 -35.83 0.69
C VAL A 964 -56.98 -34.61 0.32
N VAL A 965 -57.47 -33.90 1.33
CA VAL A 965 -58.23 -32.66 1.15
C VAL A 965 -57.77 -31.58 2.13
N LYS A 966 -57.89 -30.33 1.72
CA LYS A 966 -57.49 -29.15 2.50
C LYS A 966 -58.70 -28.28 2.81
N CYS A 967 -58.81 -27.82 4.06
CA CYS A 967 -59.82 -26.86 4.44
C CYS A 967 -59.44 -25.48 3.86
N ILE A 968 -60.29 -24.93 3.00
CA ILE A 968 -60.06 -23.60 2.40
C ILE A 968 -60.97 -22.53 3.02
N THR A 969 -62.02 -22.95 3.73
CA THR A 969 -62.87 -22.08 4.55
C THR A 969 -63.06 -22.72 5.91
N ALA A 970 -62.55 -22.07 6.95
CA ALA A 970 -62.67 -22.53 8.33
C ALA A 970 -64.13 -22.60 8.77
N GLY A 971 -64.45 -23.59 9.59
CA GLY A 971 -65.82 -23.80 10.04
C GLY A 971 -65.98 -25.07 10.86
N THR A 972 -67.23 -25.50 11.05
CA THR A 972 -67.57 -26.75 11.74
C THR A 972 -68.24 -27.70 10.75
N THR A 973 -67.77 -28.94 10.71
CA THR A 973 -68.26 -29.95 9.76
C THR A 973 -69.68 -30.38 10.10
N ASN A 974 -70.45 -30.81 9.09
CA ASN A 974 -71.84 -31.21 9.33
C ASN A 974 -71.90 -32.48 10.18
N ILE A 975 -72.48 -32.37 11.39
CA ILE A 975 -72.59 -33.47 12.35
C ILE A 975 -73.42 -34.66 11.83
N ASN A 976 -74.33 -34.41 10.88
CA ASN A 976 -75.16 -35.44 10.26
C ASN A 976 -74.50 -36.09 9.03
N ASN A 977 -73.48 -35.46 8.44
CA ASN A 977 -72.70 -36.05 7.36
C ASN A 977 -71.64 -36.96 7.97
N LYS A 978 -71.92 -38.26 8.10
CA LYS A 978 -70.96 -39.20 8.70
C LYS A 978 -69.72 -39.46 7.83
N TRP A 979 -69.83 -39.29 6.52
CA TRP A 979 -68.79 -39.69 5.57
C TRP A 979 -67.84 -38.54 5.20
N GLY A 980 -68.35 -37.31 5.06
CA GLY A 980 -67.51 -36.14 4.79
C GLY A 980 -67.03 -36.01 3.34
N PRO A 981 -65.96 -35.24 3.10
CA PRO A 981 -65.41 -34.97 1.77
C PRO A 981 -64.62 -36.18 1.24
N VAL A 982 -65.26 -37.33 1.06
CA VAL A 982 -64.64 -38.55 0.51
C VAL A 982 -64.56 -38.49 -1.02
N ALA A 983 -63.71 -39.32 -1.63
CA ALA A 983 -63.49 -39.30 -3.07
C ALA A 983 -64.78 -39.50 -3.89
N GLY A 984 -65.70 -40.36 -3.43
CA GLY A 984 -66.99 -40.61 -4.06
C GLY A 984 -68.09 -39.58 -3.78
N ALA A 985 -67.81 -38.50 -3.05
CA ALA A 985 -68.81 -37.47 -2.74
C ALA A 985 -69.14 -36.58 -3.96
N ALA A 986 -70.24 -35.84 -3.89
CA ALA A 986 -70.63 -34.90 -4.95
C ALA A 986 -69.79 -33.62 -4.88
N TRP A 987 -68.60 -33.65 -5.49
CA TRP A 987 -67.70 -32.51 -5.61
C TRP A 987 -68.19 -31.52 -6.68
N THR A 988 -67.91 -30.22 -6.48
CA THR A 988 -68.12 -29.22 -7.53
C THR A 988 -67.12 -29.40 -8.68
N SER A 989 -67.38 -28.78 -9.83
CA SER A 989 -66.45 -28.75 -10.97
C SER A 989 -65.10 -28.11 -10.63
N ALA A 990 -65.06 -27.23 -9.61
CA ALA A 990 -63.84 -26.63 -9.08
C ALA A 990 -63.11 -27.52 -8.04
N GLY A 991 -63.60 -28.74 -7.79
CA GLY A 991 -63.00 -29.67 -6.85
C GLY A 991 -63.19 -29.31 -5.38
N THR A 992 -64.26 -28.59 -5.04
CA THR A 992 -64.61 -28.23 -3.66
C THR A 992 -65.83 -29.00 -3.15
N PHE A 993 -65.89 -29.24 -1.84
CA PHE A 993 -66.99 -29.91 -1.15
C PHE A 993 -67.36 -29.14 0.11
N GLN A 994 -68.62 -28.72 0.18
CA GLN A 994 -69.15 -28.05 1.37
C GLN A 994 -69.60 -29.08 2.40
N ASP A 995 -69.07 -28.98 3.60
CA ASP A 995 -69.35 -29.89 4.70
C ASP A 995 -69.67 -29.08 5.96
N GLY A 996 -70.95 -28.78 6.17
CA GLY A 996 -71.37 -27.83 7.21
C GLY A 996 -70.99 -26.40 6.83
N SER A 997 -70.27 -25.70 7.71
CA SER A 997 -69.66 -24.41 7.38
C SER A 997 -68.21 -24.51 6.88
N CYS A 998 -67.61 -25.70 6.90
CA CYS A 998 -66.32 -25.93 6.24
C CYS A 998 -66.49 -26.06 4.72
N VAL A 999 -65.53 -25.52 3.98
CA VAL A 999 -65.34 -25.86 2.56
C VAL A 999 -64.00 -26.55 2.40
N TRP A 1000 -64.06 -27.76 1.86
CA TRP A 1000 -62.90 -28.59 1.57
C TRP A 1000 -62.55 -28.47 0.09
N GLN A 1001 -61.27 -28.36 -0.22
CA GLN A 1001 -60.73 -28.51 -1.55
C GLN A 1001 -60.03 -29.85 -1.65
N ARG A 1002 -60.38 -30.65 -2.66
CA ARG A 1002 -59.65 -31.89 -2.91
C ARG A 1002 -58.25 -31.56 -3.43
N LEU A 1003 -57.24 -32.19 -2.83
CA LEU A 1003 -55.87 -32.09 -3.33
C LEU A 1003 -55.50 -33.31 -4.19
N THR A 1004 -56.14 -34.44 -3.94
CA THR A 1004 -56.18 -35.61 -4.84
C THR A 1004 -57.55 -35.65 -5.52
N ASN A 1005 -57.63 -35.89 -6.84
CA ASN A 1005 -58.92 -35.90 -7.54
C ASN A 1005 -59.67 -37.23 -7.36
N THR A 1006 -58.94 -38.32 -7.19
CA THR A 1006 -59.41 -39.69 -6.95
C THR A 1006 -58.52 -40.38 -5.90
N GLU A 1007 -58.98 -41.49 -5.29
CA GLU A 1007 -58.16 -42.29 -4.35
C GLU A 1007 -56.90 -42.88 -5.00
N ALA A 1008 -56.91 -43.03 -6.32
CA ALA A 1008 -55.73 -43.49 -7.07
C ALA A 1008 -54.64 -42.40 -7.21
N ASP A 1009 -54.95 -41.15 -6.86
CA ASP A 1009 -53.99 -40.04 -6.95
C ASP A 1009 -53.15 -39.88 -5.68
N GLY A 1010 -53.60 -40.35 -4.51
CA GLY A 1010 -52.85 -40.32 -3.25
C GLY A 1010 -52.04 -41.60 -3.01
N VAL A 1011 -51.02 -41.85 -3.83
CA VAL A 1011 -50.21 -43.07 -3.75
C VAL A 1011 -48.99 -42.93 -2.84
N TRP A 1012 -48.55 -44.06 -2.28
CA TRP A 1012 -47.26 -44.16 -1.60
C TRP A 1012 -46.09 -44.01 -2.58
N ARG A 1013 -45.00 -43.40 -2.12
CA ARG A 1013 -43.77 -43.24 -2.89
C ARG A 1013 -43.21 -44.60 -3.30
N ASN A 1014 -42.83 -44.74 -4.58
CA ASN A 1014 -42.18 -45.89 -5.18
C ASN A 1014 -41.03 -45.37 -6.06
N SER A 1015 -39.82 -45.88 -5.82
CA SER A 1015 -38.56 -45.40 -6.42
C SER A 1015 -38.45 -45.52 -7.94
N SER A 1016 -39.45 -46.11 -8.61
CA SER A 1016 -39.42 -46.38 -10.06
C SER A 1016 -40.57 -45.71 -10.83
N THR A 1017 -41.47 -44.99 -10.16
CA THR A 1017 -42.71 -44.49 -10.75
C THR A 1017 -42.60 -43.00 -11.09
N LYS A 1018 -42.90 -42.62 -12.34
CA LYS A 1018 -42.96 -41.21 -12.75
C LYS A 1018 -44.28 -40.58 -12.26
N TYR A 1019 -44.21 -39.64 -11.32
CA TYR A 1019 -45.36 -38.86 -10.85
C TYR A 1019 -45.72 -37.76 -11.84
N LYS A 1020 -47.01 -37.53 -12.10
CA LYS A 1020 -47.42 -36.39 -12.92
C LYS A 1020 -47.22 -35.10 -12.12
N SER A 1021 -46.89 -34.03 -12.83
CA SER A 1021 -46.89 -32.68 -12.27
C SER A 1021 -48.22 -32.37 -11.59
N GLY A 1022 -48.17 -31.80 -10.39
CA GLY A 1022 -49.32 -31.45 -9.57
C GLY A 1022 -49.90 -32.59 -8.73
N MET A 1023 -49.28 -33.78 -8.73
CA MET A 1023 -49.74 -34.90 -7.89
C MET A 1023 -49.19 -34.80 -6.47
N ILE A 1024 -50.03 -35.14 -5.48
CA ILE A 1024 -49.61 -35.29 -4.08
C ILE A 1024 -49.41 -36.77 -3.76
N PHE A 1025 -48.30 -37.09 -3.10
CA PHE A 1025 -47.97 -38.46 -2.71
C PHE A 1025 -47.47 -38.53 -1.27
N ILE A 1026 -47.57 -39.72 -0.70
CA ILE A 1026 -47.18 -40.02 0.68
C ILE A 1026 -45.80 -40.68 0.65
N CYS A 1027 -44.82 -40.11 1.35
CA CYS A 1027 -43.45 -40.64 1.29
C CYS A 1027 -43.07 -41.59 2.42
N ASP A 1028 -43.47 -41.26 3.65
CA ASP A 1028 -43.08 -42.00 4.85
C ASP A 1028 -44.11 -41.84 5.97
N TYR A 1029 -43.96 -42.70 6.98
CA TYR A 1029 -44.58 -42.55 8.29
C TYR A 1029 -43.67 -41.71 9.19
N GLY A 1030 -44.27 -40.87 10.03
CA GLY A 1030 -43.56 -40.15 11.10
C GLY A 1030 -43.08 -41.07 12.22
N GLU A 1031 -42.07 -40.60 12.98
CA GLU A 1031 -41.36 -41.33 14.04
C GLU A 1031 -42.26 -41.88 15.16
N THR A 1032 -43.46 -41.30 15.35
CA THR A 1032 -44.43 -41.69 16.38
C THR A 1032 -45.56 -42.60 15.89
N GLY A 1033 -45.58 -43.02 14.62
CA GLY A 1033 -46.59 -43.94 14.07
C GLY A 1033 -48.02 -43.37 14.08
N GLY A 1034 -48.43 -42.72 12.99
CA GLY A 1034 -49.79 -42.15 12.85
C GLY A 1034 -49.88 -40.85 12.04
N GLN A 1035 -48.74 -40.29 11.64
CA GLN A 1035 -48.65 -39.16 10.72
C GLN A 1035 -47.92 -39.57 9.45
N VAL A 1036 -48.30 -38.98 8.32
CA VAL A 1036 -47.62 -39.14 7.03
C VAL A 1036 -47.03 -37.83 6.57
N ARG A 1037 -45.91 -37.91 5.84
CA ARG A 1037 -45.37 -36.74 5.16
C ARG A 1037 -45.87 -36.69 3.72
N LEU A 1038 -46.52 -35.59 3.37
CA LEU A 1038 -47.07 -35.33 2.05
C LEU A 1038 -46.11 -34.48 1.23
N TYR A 1039 -46.03 -34.77 -0.07
CA TYR A 1039 -45.25 -33.99 -1.01
C TYR A 1039 -46.04 -33.72 -2.28
N LEU A 1040 -45.80 -32.57 -2.92
CA LEU A 1040 -46.36 -32.17 -4.21
C LEU A 1040 -45.31 -32.29 -5.31
N SER A 1041 -45.61 -33.02 -6.37
CA SER A 1041 -44.78 -33.09 -7.58
C SER A 1041 -44.91 -31.79 -8.36
N LEU A 1042 -43.80 -31.12 -8.65
CA LEU A 1042 -43.77 -29.87 -9.42
C LEU A 1042 -43.51 -30.16 -10.92
N PRO A 1043 -43.88 -29.26 -11.85
CA PRO A 1043 -43.75 -29.52 -13.29
C PRO A 1043 -42.30 -29.69 -13.76
N GLY A 1044 -41.99 -30.85 -14.35
CA GLY A 1044 -40.74 -31.12 -15.08
C GLY A 1044 -41.03 -31.79 -16.43
N THR A 1045 -40.49 -31.25 -17.52
CA THR A 1045 -40.75 -31.71 -18.89
C THR A 1045 -40.20 -33.12 -19.14
N SER A 1046 -41.09 -34.03 -19.54
CA SER A 1046 -40.79 -35.43 -19.84
C SER A 1046 -39.96 -35.64 -21.12
N GLY A 1047 -38.85 -36.40 -21.07
CA GLY A 1047 -38.23 -36.94 -22.29
C GLY A 1047 -36.80 -37.49 -22.18
N SER A 1048 -36.69 -38.77 -21.81
CA SER A 1048 -35.65 -39.78 -22.15
C SER A 1048 -34.14 -39.46 -22.29
N SER A 1049 -33.38 -40.25 -21.52
CA SER A 1049 -31.99 -40.77 -21.65
C SER A 1049 -30.86 -39.98 -20.99
N ALA A 1050 -30.20 -40.65 -20.03
CA ALA A 1050 -29.08 -40.14 -19.25
C ALA A 1050 -27.81 -39.99 -20.12
N PRO A 1051 -27.08 -38.85 -20.05
CA PRO A 1051 -25.79 -38.68 -20.70
C PRO A 1051 -24.61 -39.07 -19.78
N THR A 1052 -23.60 -39.72 -20.36
CA THR A 1052 -22.26 -39.94 -19.80
C THR A 1052 -21.28 -38.89 -20.33
N ASP A 1053 -20.27 -38.49 -19.54
CA ASP A 1053 -19.15 -37.67 -20.03
C ASP A 1053 -17.99 -38.54 -20.59
N THR A 1054 -17.03 -37.88 -21.25
CA THR A 1054 -15.83 -38.48 -21.87
C THR A 1054 -14.81 -39.03 -20.86
N SER A 1055 -15.14 -39.11 -19.56
CA SER A 1055 -14.37 -39.84 -18.55
C SER A 1055 -15.12 -41.06 -17.98
N GLY A 1056 -16.31 -41.38 -18.49
CA GLY A 1056 -16.97 -42.67 -18.25
C GLY A 1056 -17.60 -42.85 -16.86
N ASN A 1057 -17.83 -41.78 -16.09
CA ASN A 1057 -18.52 -41.89 -14.80
C ASN A 1057 -20.04 -41.82 -14.95
N VAL A 1058 -20.73 -42.81 -14.40
CA VAL A 1058 -22.21 -42.88 -14.31
C VAL A 1058 -22.65 -42.16 -13.03
N PHE A 1059 -23.40 -41.06 -13.12
CA PHE A 1059 -24.07 -40.49 -11.94
C PHE A 1059 -25.18 -41.44 -11.47
N LYS A 1060 -24.88 -42.27 -10.47
CA LYS A 1060 -25.85 -43.09 -9.76
C LYS A 1060 -25.85 -42.71 -8.28
N ASN A 1061 -27.05 -42.39 -7.77
CA ASN A 1061 -27.41 -42.20 -6.35
C ASN A 1061 -26.70 -41.09 -5.56
N GLY A 1062 -27.13 -39.84 -5.77
CA GLY A 1062 -26.97 -38.75 -4.80
C GLY A 1062 -28.27 -37.94 -4.68
N THR A 1063 -28.76 -37.71 -3.47
CA THR A 1063 -29.92 -36.82 -3.22
C THR A 1063 -29.43 -35.38 -3.21
N VAL A 1064 -29.89 -34.57 -4.18
CA VAL A 1064 -29.69 -33.12 -4.16
C VAL A 1064 -30.78 -32.51 -3.29
N ILE A 1065 -30.38 -31.77 -2.25
CA ILE A 1065 -31.29 -31.08 -1.34
C ILE A 1065 -31.33 -29.61 -1.74
N LEU A 1066 -32.53 -29.08 -2.04
CA LEU A 1066 -32.70 -27.67 -2.35
C LEU A 1066 -33.26 -26.96 -1.13
N LYS A 1067 -32.45 -26.11 -0.48
CA LYS A 1067 -32.90 -25.32 0.67
C LYS A 1067 -33.62 -24.09 0.15
N TYR A 1068 -34.92 -23.97 0.40
CA TYR A 1068 -35.66 -22.75 0.09
C TYR A 1068 -35.13 -21.59 0.94
N ILE A 1069 -34.81 -20.47 0.28
CA ILE A 1069 -34.25 -19.29 0.94
C ILE A 1069 -35.10 -18.01 0.77
N GLY A 1070 -36.23 -18.09 0.07
CA GLY A 1070 -37.21 -16.98 -0.01
C GLY A 1070 -37.86 -16.83 -1.39
N GLU A 1071 -38.85 -15.94 -1.49
CA GLU A 1071 -39.48 -15.61 -2.77
C GLU A 1071 -38.67 -14.55 -3.55
N ALA A 1072 -38.44 -14.80 -4.84
CA ALA A 1072 -38.02 -13.80 -5.80
C ALA A 1072 -39.18 -12.85 -6.12
N ALA A 1073 -39.10 -11.61 -5.62
CA ALA A 1073 -39.96 -10.53 -6.10
C ALA A 1073 -39.65 -10.22 -7.58
N VAL A 1074 -40.59 -10.52 -8.47
CA VAL A 1074 -40.57 -10.17 -9.91
C VAL A 1074 -41.98 -9.67 -10.26
N ALA A 1075 -42.26 -8.53 -10.89
CA ALA A 1075 -41.55 -7.32 -11.30
C ALA A 1075 -42.63 -6.24 -11.60
N ARG A 1076 -42.25 -4.96 -11.65
CA ARG A 1076 -43.05 -3.91 -12.31
C ARG A 1076 -43.12 -4.13 -13.84
N ALA A 1077 -44.29 -3.92 -14.44
CA ALA A 1077 -44.59 -3.23 -15.71
C ALA A 1077 -46.02 -3.65 -16.13
N ALA A 1078 -46.99 -2.81 -16.51
CA ALA A 1078 -46.95 -1.53 -17.18
C ALA A 1078 -48.27 -0.79 -16.92
N THR A 1079 -48.22 0.53 -16.75
CA THR A 1079 -49.24 1.47 -17.26
C THR A 1079 -48.67 2.88 -17.10
N THR A 1080 -48.35 3.47 -18.25
CA THR A 1080 -48.37 4.90 -18.57
C THR A 1080 -48.53 5.85 -17.38
N ASN A 1081 -47.43 6.48 -16.96
CA ASN A 1081 -47.29 7.94 -16.96
C ASN A 1081 -45.84 8.32 -16.67
N GLN A 1082 -45.33 9.25 -17.48
CA GLN A 1082 -44.12 10.00 -17.22
C GLN A 1082 -44.18 10.59 -15.81
N THR A 1083 -43.40 10.04 -14.88
CA THR A 1083 -42.81 10.80 -13.78
C THR A 1083 -41.41 10.25 -13.54
N THR A 1084 -40.46 11.18 -13.54
CA THR A 1084 -39.02 11.04 -13.50
C THR A 1084 -38.54 10.27 -12.26
N ALA A 1085 -37.73 9.22 -12.46
CA ALA A 1085 -37.06 8.47 -11.39
C ALA A 1085 -35.87 9.25 -10.77
N ALA A 1086 -36.06 10.56 -10.55
CA ALA A 1086 -35.11 11.46 -9.90
C ALA A 1086 -35.47 11.73 -8.43
N GLU A 1087 -36.45 11.02 -7.84
CA GLU A 1087 -37.14 11.48 -6.62
C GLU A 1087 -37.07 10.57 -5.37
N ILE A 1088 -36.12 9.64 -5.24
CA ILE A 1088 -35.88 9.02 -3.92
C ILE A 1088 -34.39 8.98 -3.58
N ASP A 1089 -33.79 10.16 -3.41
CA ASP A 1089 -32.50 10.32 -2.70
C ASP A 1089 -32.79 10.22 -1.20
N THR A 1090 -32.25 9.20 -0.53
CA THR A 1090 -32.43 9.00 0.93
C THR A 1090 -31.18 9.36 1.73
N TRP A 1091 -30.08 9.71 1.05
CA TRP A 1091 -28.92 10.30 1.69
C TRP A 1091 -29.26 11.72 2.14
N GLN A 1092 -28.76 12.12 3.31
CA GLN A 1092 -28.95 13.45 3.86
C GLN A 1092 -27.60 14.00 4.33
N ALA A 1093 -27.35 15.28 4.06
CA ALA A 1093 -26.12 15.95 4.48
C ALA A 1093 -26.05 16.08 6.00
N ASN A 1094 -24.84 16.05 6.58
CA ASN A 1094 -24.58 16.20 8.01
C ASN A 1094 -25.44 15.27 8.90
N THR A 1095 -25.72 14.06 8.42
CA THR A 1095 -26.60 13.10 9.06
C THR A 1095 -25.80 11.90 9.55
N ALA A 1096 -26.09 11.43 10.77
CA ALA A 1096 -25.48 10.23 11.30
C ALA A 1096 -26.19 8.98 10.76
N TYR A 1097 -25.42 7.96 10.39
CA TYR A 1097 -25.92 6.66 9.99
C TYR A 1097 -25.25 5.57 10.84
N ALA A 1098 -25.97 4.49 11.10
CA ALA A 1098 -25.41 3.32 11.77
C ALA A 1098 -24.79 2.37 10.75
N GLN A 1099 -23.80 1.58 11.17
CA GLN A 1099 -23.22 0.54 10.32
C GLN A 1099 -24.33 -0.41 9.82
N GLY A 1100 -24.34 -0.71 8.52
CA GLY A 1100 -25.37 -1.47 7.83
C GLY A 1100 -26.58 -0.65 7.35
N ALA A 1101 -26.66 0.65 7.68
CA ALA A 1101 -27.70 1.52 7.12
C ALA A 1101 -27.50 1.70 5.61
N GLN A 1102 -28.60 1.66 4.85
CA GLN A 1102 -28.56 1.83 3.39
C GLN A 1102 -29.18 3.15 2.97
N VAL A 1103 -28.54 3.83 2.03
CA VAL A 1103 -29.01 5.07 1.42
C VAL A 1103 -28.99 4.98 -0.10
N ILE A 1104 -29.85 5.77 -0.75
CA ILE A 1104 -29.85 5.98 -2.18
C ILE A 1104 -29.31 7.38 -2.43
N SER A 1105 -28.24 7.51 -3.22
CA SER A 1105 -27.70 8.80 -3.69
C SER A 1105 -27.44 8.71 -5.20
N ASN A 1106 -27.90 9.70 -5.97
CA ASN A 1106 -27.78 9.74 -7.43
C ASN A 1106 -28.28 8.46 -8.16
N GLY A 1107 -29.27 7.76 -7.61
CA GLY A 1107 -29.79 6.51 -8.19
C GLY A 1107 -28.92 5.27 -7.92
N TYR A 1108 -27.94 5.37 -7.02
CA TYR A 1108 -27.09 4.28 -6.55
C TYR A 1108 -27.38 4.00 -5.07
N THR A 1109 -27.30 2.72 -4.70
CA THR A 1109 -27.48 2.25 -3.32
C THR A 1109 -26.11 2.07 -2.67
N TYR A 1110 -25.98 2.64 -1.47
CA TYR A 1110 -24.78 2.56 -0.65
C TYR A 1110 -25.13 2.03 0.73
N GLU A 1111 -24.20 1.30 1.34
CA GLU A 1111 -24.30 0.81 2.72
C GLU A 1111 -23.21 1.45 3.58
N CYS A 1112 -23.59 1.93 4.76
CA CYS A 1112 -22.65 2.49 5.73
C CYS A 1112 -21.80 1.34 6.30
N VAL A 1113 -20.55 1.23 5.88
CA VAL A 1113 -19.61 0.21 6.40
C VAL A 1113 -18.80 0.70 7.59
N PHE A 1114 -18.74 2.02 7.80
CA PHE A 1114 -18.11 2.63 8.97
C PHE A 1114 -18.95 3.79 9.51
N ASP A 1115 -19.29 3.75 10.80
CA ASP A 1115 -20.28 4.64 11.43
C ASP A 1115 -19.67 5.66 12.41
N GLY A 1116 -18.36 5.89 12.38
CA GLY A 1116 -17.70 6.90 13.23
C GLY A 1116 -17.48 6.49 14.69
N LYS A 1117 -17.96 5.32 15.14
CA LYS A 1117 -17.92 4.93 16.55
C LYS A 1117 -16.62 4.20 16.93
N LEU A 1118 -16.05 4.59 18.06
CA LEU A 1118 -14.87 3.92 18.62
C LEU A 1118 -15.26 2.55 19.18
N VAL A 1119 -14.64 1.50 18.66
CA VAL A 1119 -14.78 0.12 19.14
C VAL A 1119 -13.91 -0.04 20.39
N LEU A 1120 -14.54 -0.43 21.50
CA LEU A 1120 -13.85 -0.69 22.76
C LEU A 1120 -13.08 -2.02 22.70
N PRO A 1121 -11.94 -2.15 23.41
CA PRO A 1121 -11.16 -3.38 23.42
C PRO A 1121 -11.87 -4.44 24.26
N ASN A 1122 -11.45 -5.70 24.10
CA ASN A 1122 -11.99 -6.78 24.91
C ASN A 1122 -11.40 -6.74 26.33
N LYS A 1123 -10.13 -6.36 26.49
CA LYS A 1123 -9.43 -6.41 27.77
C LYS A 1123 -8.37 -5.32 27.95
N THR A 1124 -8.33 -4.76 29.15
CA THR A 1124 -7.25 -3.91 29.64
C THR A 1124 -6.73 -4.45 30.97
N ILE A 1125 -5.41 -4.52 31.12
CA ILE A 1125 -4.76 -5.04 32.34
C ILE A 1125 -3.81 -3.98 32.89
N PHE A 1126 -4.03 -3.62 34.14
CA PHE A 1126 -3.15 -2.85 35.00
C PHE A 1126 -2.70 -3.76 36.15
N GLU A 1127 -1.39 -3.94 36.32
CA GLU A 1127 -0.85 -4.87 37.33
C GLU A 1127 0.41 -4.33 38.01
N ASN A 1128 0.51 -4.42 39.34
CA ASN A 1128 1.69 -3.99 40.09
C ASN A 1128 2.08 -2.53 39.82
N ILE A 1129 1.15 -1.61 40.10
CA ILE A 1129 1.38 -0.17 39.93
C ILE A 1129 1.52 0.46 41.32
N THR A 1130 2.66 1.08 41.56
CA THR A 1130 3.03 1.66 42.87
C THR A 1130 3.24 3.15 42.70
N THR A 1131 2.72 3.97 43.62
CA THR A 1131 2.80 5.43 43.53
C THR A 1131 2.80 6.12 44.89
N ASN A 1132 3.45 7.28 44.98
CA ASN A 1132 3.37 8.15 46.16
C ASN A 1132 2.27 9.24 46.07
N MET A 1133 1.46 9.21 45.01
CA MET A 1133 0.34 10.12 44.78
C MET A 1133 -0.91 9.71 45.58
N LYS A 1134 -1.78 10.68 45.88
CA LYS A 1134 -2.95 10.47 46.75
C LYS A 1134 -4.15 9.77 46.10
N SER A 1135 -4.36 9.95 44.79
CA SER A 1135 -5.52 9.42 44.07
C SER A 1135 -5.18 9.13 42.60
N GLY A 1136 -5.89 8.17 42.03
CA GLY A 1136 -5.67 7.62 40.70
C GLY A 1136 -6.98 7.12 40.08
N HIS A 1137 -7.53 7.83 39.10
CA HIS A 1137 -8.79 7.42 38.47
C HIS A 1137 -8.55 6.53 37.25
N ILE A 1138 -9.30 5.44 37.11
CA ILE A 1138 -9.24 4.63 35.89
C ILE A 1138 -9.60 5.48 34.66
N PHE A 1139 -10.60 6.35 34.79
CA PHE A 1139 -10.99 7.29 33.75
C PHE A 1139 -11.10 8.71 34.28
N TRP A 1140 -10.49 9.64 33.56
CA TRP A 1140 -10.71 11.07 33.72
C TRP A 1140 -11.16 11.70 32.38
N PHE A 1141 -12.29 12.41 32.41
CA PHE A 1141 -12.87 13.06 31.24
C PHE A 1141 -12.82 14.59 31.38
N TYR A 1142 -12.45 15.31 30.32
CA TYR A 1142 -12.61 16.77 30.32
C TYR A 1142 -14.09 17.16 30.11
N SER A 1143 -14.50 18.29 30.69
CA SER A 1143 -15.82 18.88 30.44
C SER A 1143 -16.03 19.13 28.94
N GLY A 1144 -17.17 18.71 28.40
CA GLY A 1144 -17.48 18.82 26.97
C GLY A 1144 -17.03 17.62 26.12
N THR A 1145 -16.39 16.61 26.72
CA THR A 1145 -16.13 15.33 26.04
C THR A 1145 -17.43 14.73 25.52
N ASN A 1146 -17.44 14.19 24.30
CA ASN A 1146 -18.61 13.52 23.71
C ASN A 1146 -18.17 12.59 22.58
N VAL A 1147 -17.78 11.37 22.93
CA VAL A 1147 -17.25 10.38 21.97
C VAL A 1147 -18.18 9.17 21.91
N PRO A 1148 -18.82 8.89 20.77
CA PRO A 1148 -19.68 7.72 20.60
C PRO A 1148 -18.82 6.44 20.53
N THR A 1149 -19.21 5.43 21.31
CA THR A 1149 -18.48 4.14 21.39
C THR A 1149 -19.41 2.95 21.13
N LYS A 1150 -18.82 1.81 20.76
CA LYS A 1150 -19.50 0.52 20.64
C LYS A 1150 -18.65 -0.61 21.23
N GLN A 1151 -19.30 -1.68 21.68
CA GLN A 1151 -18.57 -2.87 22.14
C GLN A 1151 -17.85 -3.53 20.97
N GLY A 1152 -16.70 -4.15 21.25
CA GLY A 1152 -16.09 -5.13 20.35
C GLY A 1152 -16.83 -6.46 20.39
N ASP A 1153 -16.15 -7.54 19.99
CA ASP A 1153 -16.71 -8.91 20.01
C ASP A 1153 -17.16 -9.36 21.41
N ARG A 1154 -16.64 -8.72 22.46
CA ARG A 1154 -16.98 -8.98 23.85
C ARG A 1154 -17.06 -7.66 24.63
N PRO A 1155 -17.78 -7.63 25.77
CA PRO A 1155 -17.77 -6.50 26.67
C PRO A 1155 -16.34 -6.17 27.15
N TRP A 1156 -15.99 -4.88 27.18
CA TRP A 1156 -14.70 -4.43 27.68
C TRP A 1156 -14.51 -4.76 29.17
N VAL A 1157 -13.47 -5.53 29.49
CA VAL A 1157 -13.07 -5.85 30.87
C VAL A 1157 -11.77 -5.15 31.24
N ILE A 1158 -11.80 -4.33 32.28
CA ILE A 1158 -10.62 -3.65 32.84
C ILE A 1158 -10.25 -4.34 34.16
N VAL A 1159 -9.04 -4.85 34.25
CA VAL A 1159 -8.51 -5.50 35.46
C VAL A 1159 -7.41 -4.62 36.05
N ALA A 1160 -7.59 -4.18 37.29
CA ALA A 1160 -6.55 -3.53 38.09
C ALA A 1160 -6.17 -4.47 39.25
N ASN A 1161 -4.98 -5.07 39.19
CA ASN A 1161 -4.50 -6.05 40.16
C ASN A 1161 -3.28 -5.48 40.91
N ASN A 1162 -3.33 -5.46 42.24
CA ASN A 1162 -2.21 -4.96 43.06
C ASN A 1162 -1.74 -3.56 42.62
N CYS A 1163 -2.69 -2.61 42.55
CA CYS A 1163 -2.43 -1.22 42.15
C CYS A 1163 -2.75 -0.28 43.32
N GLU A 1164 -1.83 0.64 43.64
CA GLU A 1164 -2.02 1.66 44.67
C GLU A 1164 -2.86 2.82 44.14
N ALA A 1165 -3.59 3.50 45.04
CA ALA A 1165 -4.38 4.70 44.75
C ALA A 1165 -5.42 4.58 43.60
N VAL A 1166 -6.02 3.41 43.37
CA VAL A 1166 -7.00 3.21 42.28
C VAL A 1166 -8.45 3.51 42.68
N ASP A 1167 -9.11 4.33 41.87
CA ASP A 1167 -10.53 4.66 41.94
C ASP A 1167 -11.24 4.28 40.62
N ASN A 1168 -12.40 3.62 40.74
CA ASN A 1168 -13.25 3.23 39.61
C ASN A 1168 -14.38 4.23 39.30
N THR A 1169 -14.50 5.30 40.08
CA THR A 1169 -15.38 6.41 39.76
C THR A 1169 -14.73 7.25 38.64
N ALA A 1170 -15.50 7.47 37.57
CA ALA A 1170 -15.06 8.31 36.48
C ALA A 1170 -15.10 9.77 36.92
N GLU A 1171 -13.95 10.43 36.89
CA GLU A 1171 -13.78 11.81 37.31
C GLU A 1171 -14.03 12.76 36.11
N GLY A 1172 -14.54 13.97 36.38
CA GLY A 1172 -14.83 14.97 35.35
C GLY A 1172 -16.15 14.77 34.59
N ILE A 1173 -17.00 13.84 35.03
CA ILE A 1173 -18.37 13.65 34.52
C ILE A 1173 -19.36 14.45 35.39
N THR A 1174 -20.22 15.27 34.77
CA THR A 1174 -21.34 15.91 35.47
C THR A 1174 -22.63 15.09 35.33
N GLY A 1175 -23.25 14.68 36.43
CA GLY A 1175 -24.55 13.97 36.45
C GLY A 1175 -24.47 12.46 36.14
N ASN A 1176 -25.61 11.84 35.77
CA ASN A 1176 -25.70 10.42 35.40
C ASN A 1176 -25.24 10.14 33.95
N THR A 1177 -24.25 10.89 33.45
CA THR A 1177 -23.80 10.82 32.05
C THR A 1177 -22.97 9.54 31.82
N PRO A 1178 -23.17 8.78 30.73
CA PRO A 1178 -22.45 7.51 30.50
C PRO A 1178 -20.96 7.69 30.17
N TYR A 1179 -20.22 6.57 30.10
CA TYR A 1179 -18.79 6.54 29.74
C TYR A 1179 -18.50 7.24 28.41
N PHE A 1180 -17.34 7.92 28.31
CA PHE A 1180 -16.97 8.80 27.19
C PHE A 1180 -17.96 9.95 26.95
N CYS A 1181 -18.77 10.27 27.97
CA CYS A 1181 -19.70 11.38 28.01
C CYS A 1181 -20.75 11.41 26.87
N HIS A 1182 -21.09 10.24 26.31
CA HIS A 1182 -22.08 10.10 25.24
C HIS A 1182 -23.23 9.17 25.65
N THR A 1183 -24.46 9.59 25.38
CA THR A 1183 -25.68 8.86 25.76
C THR A 1183 -25.74 7.49 25.07
N GLY A 1184 -26.00 6.42 25.83
CA GLY A 1184 -26.14 5.08 25.29
C GLY A 1184 -24.81 4.34 25.07
N ASN A 1185 -23.68 4.96 25.40
CA ASN A 1185 -22.39 4.27 25.37
C ASN A 1185 -22.37 3.09 26.35
N PRO A 1186 -21.77 1.97 25.94
CA PRO A 1186 -21.60 0.83 26.83
C PRO A 1186 -20.62 1.12 27.98
N ALA A 1187 -20.93 0.61 29.17
CA ALA A 1187 -20.02 0.66 30.32
C ALA A 1187 -19.03 -0.52 30.30
N PRO A 1188 -17.76 -0.32 30.72
CA PRO A 1188 -16.82 -1.42 30.95
C PRO A 1188 -17.15 -2.18 32.23
N THR A 1189 -16.71 -3.43 32.30
CA THR A 1189 -16.65 -4.20 33.55
C THR A 1189 -15.30 -3.95 34.22
N ILE A 1190 -15.30 -3.30 35.38
CA ILE A 1190 -14.07 -2.99 36.14
C ILE A 1190 -13.91 -3.99 37.29
N VAL A 1191 -12.73 -4.63 37.34
CA VAL A 1191 -12.36 -5.59 38.39
C VAL A 1191 -11.09 -5.10 39.09
N ILE A 1192 -11.23 -4.69 40.35
CA ILE A 1192 -10.10 -4.28 41.21
C ILE A 1192 -9.79 -5.43 42.18
N LYS A 1193 -8.52 -5.83 42.26
CA LYS A 1193 -8.03 -6.95 43.09
C LYS A 1193 -6.83 -6.58 43.93
#